data_AF-A0A2V9L768-F1
#
_entry.id   AF-A0A2V9L768-F1
#
_cell.length_a   1.000
_cell.length_b   1.000
_cell.length_c   1.000
_cell.angle_alpha   90.00
_cell.angle_beta   90.00
_cell.angle_gamma   90.00
#
_symmetry.space_group_name_H-M   'P 1'
#
loop_
_entity.id
_entity.type
_entity.pdbx_description
1 polymer ?
#
loop_
_entity_poly.entity_id
_entity_poly.type
_entity_poly.pdbx_seq_one_letter_code
_entity_poly.pdbx_strand_id
1 'polypeptide(L)'
;MGAENLEKILAALVLFFFLVVGPAAGEGRATTWAIKPYRALLIVDRWSDPTSMLVDHEKDDFQPVAALLKAWSVPFDILRLDQQHLDNTYLLDRSGGTRYGVLIWVADSPSYTEQNLGSLAEAVEGGASLLVARSRFLDPTLEKLLGLKFKAPYTATEPLRVTEPHFITRELASHSMDPLDTAWDFGTRLWVDPRGAKILIAQTTHPTLTLNSPGAETAAIWLGVKNLAELRDSPYWRELFFRSLVWSLGYLVRPNVDYAGRVEVEIDDWGTSDKGYLSYWKYQEPDEKSIRENLIAPLEKRGAVVAANVITGYVDRKTKRIVSPWTQRFTDAFGVEQDYASTQRGLKAAVEAGVLEIQSHGWTHMQPDLESPPGPWWTADLEGEASAGGWYTEFGDLVRGTESPAIVQLFRLKRSLQCLQEDFGQRPLELRPGGGAWSKSQFNNTGRVAAQAGFGLYHAEPDFYYYLDRDLVLDMTGVSPHFTTSFDRLDALDAQMSRPHPDGPAMMVFHDRDVALQPDFVNRLWARLSPAYRTISANEYVGYLHARITSSTTGDWQLTFDGEEPYGLYFDQHPSSWRVSLSDPFLEKLKAAPGLAVSVDGRTTTRLKATDLLHDLTIDLPAGPGPHVWKLTPVR
;
A
#
# COMPACT_ATOMS: atom_id res chain seq x y z
N MET A 1 12.54 -47.53 -70.32
CA MET A 1 13.64 -46.88 -69.56
C MET A 1 13.01 -45.78 -68.72
N GLY A 2 12.58 -45.97 -67.49
CA GLY A 2 12.83 -47.02 -66.51
C GLY A 2 13.13 -46.28 -65.20
N ALA A 3 12.14 -46.18 -64.32
CA ALA A 3 12.11 -45.35 -63.11
C ALA A 3 13.15 -45.73 -62.03
N GLU A 4 14.15 -46.56 -62.35
CA GLU A 4 15.15 -47.09 -61.41
C GLU A 4 16.43 -46.24 -61.29
N ASN A 5 16.61 -45.18 -62.09
CA ASN A 5 17.83 -44.35 -62.04
C ASN A 5 17.68 -43.02 -61.27
N LEU A 6 16.49 -42.70 -60.75
CA LEU A 6 16.30 -41.51 -59.89
C LEU A 6 16.47 -41.84 -58.40
N GLU A 7 16.23 -43.10 -57.99
CA GLU A 7 16.39 -43.54 -56.59
C GLU A 7 17.87 -43.68 -56.17
N LYS A 8 18.78 -43.97 -57.11
CA LYS A 8 20.22 -44.13 -56.81
C LYS A 8 20.96 -42.81 -56.62
N ILE A 9 20.41 -41.69 -57.10
CA ILE A 9 21.01 -40.35 -56.90
C ILE A 9 20.50 -39.72 -55.59
N LEU A 10 19.29 -40.05 -55.12
CA LEU A 10 18.81 -39.63 -53.80
C LEU A 10 19.48 -40.39 -52.64
N ALA A 11 19.84 -41.67 -52.83
CA ALA A 11 20.50 -42.47 -51.79
C ALA A 11 21.93 -42.01 -51.46
N ALA A 12 22.61 -41.32 -52.37
CA ALA A 12 23.97 -40.78 -52.14
C ALA A 12 23.98 -39.39 -51.46
N LEU A 13 22.85 -38.68 -51.44
CA LEU A 13 22.71 -37.37 -50.80
C LEU A 13 22.17 -37.45 -49.35
N VAL A 14 21.57 -38.59 -48.98
CA VAL A 14 21.10 -38.84 -47.61
C VAL A 14 22.20 -39.47 -46.72
N LEU A 15 23.30 -39.97 -47.31
CA LEU A 15 24.37 -40.64 -46.57
C LEU A 15 25.56 -39.75 -46.17
N PHE A 16 25.49 -38.42 -46.33
CA PHE A 16 26.57 -37.48 -45.97
C PHE A 16 26.25 -36.55 -44.79
N PHE A 17 25.14 -36.78 -44.07
CA PHE A 17 24.78 -36.02 -42.85
C PHE A 17 24.73 -36.87 -41.57
N PHE A 18 25.33 -38.06 -41.56
CA PHE A 18 25.61 -38.81 -40.33
C PHE A 18 27.10 -38.73 -39.98
N LEU A 19 27.58 -37.50 -39.76
CA LEU A 19 28.76 -37.31 -38.93
C LEU A 19 28.31 -37.45 -37.48
N VAL A 20 28.72 -38.58 -36.89
CA VAL A 20 28.70 -38.86 -35.46
C VAL A 20 29.38 -37.71 -34.73
N VAL A 21 28.60 -36.77 -34.23
CA VAL A 21 28.99 -35.94 -33.09
C VAL A 21 28.71 -36.82 -31.88
N GLY A 22 29.77 -37.43 -31.32
CA GLY A 22 29.68 -38.08 -30.02
C GLY A 22 29.14 -37.12 -28.97
N PRO A 23 28.60 -37.60 -27.84
CA PRO A 23 28.15 -36.71 -26.78
C PRO A 23 29.35 -35.87 -26.35
N ALA A 24 29.35 -34.60 -26.73
CA ALA A 24 30.23 -33.62 -26.12
C ALA A 24 29.91 -33.70 -24.62
N ALA A 25 30.91 -34.10 -23.85
CA ALA A 25 30.82 -34.18 -22.42
C ALA A 25 30.36 -32.82 -21.86
N GLY A 26 29.19 -32.84 -21.23
CA GLY A 26 28.72 -31.86 -20.24
C GLY A 26 28.96 -30.38 -20.58
N GLU A 27 28.18 -29.83 -21.51
CA GLU A 27 27.74 -28.45 -21.32
C GLU A 27 26.82 -28.45 -20.09
N GLY A 28 27.28 -27.83 -19.00
CA GLY A 28 26.56 -27.77 -17.73
C GLY A 28 25.12 -27.32 -17.97
N ARG A 29 24.15 -28.14 -17.53
CA ARG A 29 22.76 -27.72 -17.40
C ARG A 29 22.77 -26.38 -16.68
N ALA A 30 22.39 -25.31 -17.38
CA ALA A 30 22.05 -24.05 -16.71
C ALA A 30 21.01 -24.41 -15.64
N THR A 31 21.37 -24.25 -14.37
CA THR A 31 20.44 -24.37 -13.25
C THR A 31 19.42 -23.26 -13.42
N THR A 32 18.31 -23.58 -14.06
CA THR A 32 17.13 -22.72 -14.13
C THR A 32 16.33 -22.97 -12.86
N TRP A 33 16.02 -21.90 -12.13
CA TRP A 33 15.15 -22.02 -10.97
C TRP A 33 13.71 -21.89 -11.44
N ALA A 34 12.86 -22.84 -11.02
CA ALA A 34 11.43 -22.70 -11.21
C ALA A 34 10.94 -21.56 -10.27
N ILE A 35 10.69 -20.38 -10.84
CA ILE A 35 10.20 -19.21 -10.13
C ILE A 35 8.68 -19.12 -10.35
N LYS A 36 7.92 -19.03 -9.25
CA LYS A 36 6.49 -18.78 -9.32
C LYS A 36 6.21 -17.34 -9.76
N PRO A 37 5.07 -17.08 -10.43
CA PRO A 37 4.63 -15.72 -10.66
C PRO A 37 4.57 -14.92 -9.33
N TYR A 38 5.24 -13.78 -9.26
CA TYR A 38 5.16 -12.88 -8.10
C TYR A 38 3.86 -12.07 -8.13
N ARG A 39 2.74 -12.75 -7.92
CA ARG A 39 1.40 -12.17 -7.88
C ARG A 39 0.44 -13.05 -7.09
N ALA A 40 -0.47 -12.44 -6.35
CA ALA A 40 -1.53 -13.10 -5.62
C ALA A 40 -2.91 -12.92 -6.29
N LEU A 41 -3.82 -13.86 -6.07
CA LEU A 41 -5.25 -13.68 -6.31
C LEU A 41 -5.98 -13.73 -4.96
N LEU A 42 -6.59 -12.63 -4.55
CA LEU A 42 -7.42 -12.55 -3.34
C LEU A 42 -8.86 -12.90 -3.69
N ILE A 43 -9.33 -14.05 -3.20
CA ILE A 43 -10.66 -14.59 -3.46
C ILE A 43 -11.58 -14.28 -2.28
N VAL A 44 -12.61 -13.48 -2.53
CA VAL A 44 -13.52 -12.90 -1.53
C VAL A 44 -14.96 -13.30 -1.79
N ASP A 45 -15.79 -13.32 -0.74
CA ASP A 45 -17.22 -13.63 -0.87
C ASP A 45 -17.94 -12.60 -1.74
N ARG A 46 -17.80 -11.34 -1.35
CA ARG A 46 -18.48 -10.19 -1.91
C ARG A 46 -17.63 -8.95 -1.73
N TRP A 47 -17.97 -7.92 -2.48
CA TRP A 47 -17.37 -6.59 -2.36
C TRP A 47 -18.47 -5.54 -2.36
N SER A 48 -18.50 -4.72 -1.31
CA SER A 48 -19.55 -3.74 -1.02
C SER A 48 -19.77 -2.73 -2.16
N ASP A 49 -18.70 -2.31 -2.85
CA ASP A 49 -18.80 -1.50 -4.06
C ASP A 49 -19.18 -2.36 -5.27
N PRO A 50 -20.34 -2.16 -5.90
CA PRO A 50 -20.77 -2.99 -7.03
C PRO A 50 -19.96 -2.72 -8.30
N THR A 51 -19.17 -1.64 -8.36
CA THR A 51 -18.20 -1.41 -9.44
C THR A 51 -16.84 -2.07 -9.20
N SER A 52 -16.63 -2.69 -8.03
CA SER A 52 -15.38 -3.37 -7.68
C SER A 52 -14.14 -2.48 -7.80
N MET A 53 -14.24 -1.25 -7.29
CA MET A 53 -13.14 -0.28 -7.25
C MET A 53 -12.79 0.15 -5.83
N LEU A 54 -13.78 0.36 -4.96
CA LEU A 54 -13.55 0.88 -3.60
C LEU A 54 -13.63 -0.22 -2.54
N VAL A 55 -12.51 -0.55 -1.91
CA VAL A 55 -12.45 -1.40 -0.70
C VAL A 55 -12.53 -0.50 0.53
N ASP A 56 -13.58 -0.70 1.34
CA ASP A 56 -13.90 0.13 2.50
C ASP A 56 -13.83 -0.71 3.78
N HIS A 57 -12.99 -0.34 4.76
CA HIS A 57 -12.79 -1.14 5.97
C HIS A 57 -14.06 -1.30 6.82
N GLU A 58 -15.04 -0.38 6.68
CA GLU A 58 -16.31 -0.45 7.41
C GLU A 58 -17.28 -1.46 6.79
N LYS A 59 -17.06 -1.86 5.52
CA LYS A 59 -18.02 -2.64 4.73
C LYS A 59 -17.45 -3.94 4.16
N ASP A 60 -16.14 -4.02 4.01
CA ASP A 60 -15.44 -5.10 3.33
C ASP A 60 -14.52 -5.86 4.30
N ASP A 61 -14.97 -7.02 4.78
CA ASP A 61 -14.23 -7.86 5.75
C ASP A 61 -12.82 -8.28 5.27
N PHE A 62 -12.58 -8.30 3.96
CA PHE A 62 -11.30 -8.65 3.36
C PHE A 62 -10.30 -7.49 3.29
N GLN A 63 -10.72 -6.27 3.63
CA GLN A 63 -9.87 -5.07 3.60
C GLN A 63 -8.52 -5.24 4.31
N PRO A 64 -8.43 -5.84 5.52
CA PRO A 64 -7.14 -5.97 6.22
C PRO A 64 -6.13 -6.79 5.42
N VAL A 65 -6.59 -7.80 4.67
CA VAL A 65 -5.72 -8.62 3.82
C VAL A 65 -5.25 -7.84 2.60
N ALA A 66 -6.16 -7.13 1.93
CA ALA A 66 -5.81 -6.29 0.78
C ALA A 66 -4.81 -5.17 1.16
N ALA A 67 -5.03 -4.51 2.30
CA ALA A 67 -4.16 -3.45 2.80
C ALA A 67 -2.74 -3.98 3.11
N LEU A 68 -2.61 -5.15 3.74
CA LEU A 68 -1.30 -5.77 3.99
C LEU A 68 -0.58 -6.18 2.70
N LEU A 69 -1.30 -6.77 1.72
CA LEU A 69 -0.71 -7.11 0.44
C LEU A 69 -0.15 -5.86 -0.27
N LYS A 70 -0.89 -4.74 -0.17
CA LYS A 70 -0.44 -3.45 -0.71
C LYS A 70 0.79 -2.91 0.04
N ALA A 71 0.75 -2.90 1.37
CA ALA A 71 1.87 -2.44 2.22
C ALA A 71 3.13 -3.29 2.05
N TRP A 72 2.97 -4.57 1.74
CA TRP A 72 4.06 -5.52 1.49
C TRP A 72 4.48 -5.60 0.02
N SER A 73 3.99 -4.69 -0.83
CA SER A 73 4.31 -4.63 -2.27
C SER A 73 4.11 -5.97 -3.00
N VAL A 74 3.10 -6.75 -2.58
CA VAL A 74 2.68 -7.98 -3.27
C VAL A 74 1.66 -7.57 -4.33
N PRO A 75 1.93 -7.72 -5.63
CA PRO A 75 0.92 -7.46 -6.66
C PRO A 75 -0.25 -8.42 -6.50
N PHE A 76 -1.48 -7.92 -6.55
CA PHE A 76 -2.66 -8.78 -6.39
C PHE A 76 -3.84 -8.34 -7.26
N ASP A 77 -4.68 -9.31 -7.58
CA ASP A 77 -6.03 -9.09 -8.09
C ASP A 77 -7.06 -9.52 -7.05
N ILE A 78 -8.27 -8.96 -7.11
CA ILE A 78 -9.40 -9.39 -6.29
C ILE A 78 -10.41 -10.10 -7.18
N LEU A 79 -10.83 -11.31 -6.77
CA LEU A 79 -11.92 -12.05 -7.39
C LEU A 79 -13.08 -12.19 -6.39
N ARG A 80 -14.25 -11.66 -6.75
CA ARG A 80 -15.46 -11.67 -5.91
C ARG A 80 -16.44 -12.74 -6.38
N LEU A 81 -16.76 -13.69 -5.51
CA LEU A 81 -17.53 -14.88 -5.87
C LEU A 81 -19.03 -14.61 -6.08
N ASP A 82 -19.53 -13.47 -5.60
CA ASP A 82 -20.92 -13.03 -5.81
C ASP A 82 -21.19 -12.49 -7.22
N GLN A 83 -20.15 -12.14 -8.00
CA GLN A 83 -20.29 -11.65 -9.38
C GLN A 83 -19.45 -12.41 -10.40
N GLN A 84 -18.36 -13.05 -9.99
CA GLN A 84 -17.43 -13.74 -10.87
C GLN A 84 -17.47 -15.25 -10.63
N HIS A 85 -17.31 -16.01 -11.72
CA HIS A 85 -17.19 -17.47 -11.65
C HIS A 85 -15.70 -17.85 -11.66
N LEU A 86 -15.26 -18.62 -10.67
CA LEU A 86 -13.89 -19.11 -10.59
C LEU A 86 -13.72 -20.29 -11.56
N ASP A 87 -12.87 -20.09 -12.57
CA ASP A 87 -12.48 -21.12 -13.53
C ASP A 87 -11.08 -20.87 -14.11
N ASN A 88 -10.66 -21.74 -15.03
CA ASN A 88 -9.35 -21.69 -15.67
C ASN A 88 -9.07 -20.38 -16.41
N THR A 89 -10.09 -19.63 -16.85
CA THR A 89 -9.89 -18.36 -17.56
C THR A 89 -9.31 -17.26 -16.67
N TYR A 90 -9.59 -17.34 -15.36
CA TYR A 90 -9.00 -16.47 -14.35
C TYR A 90 -7.63 -16.97 -13.88
N LEU A 91 -7.48 -18.29 -13.71
CA LEU A 91 -6.31 -18.89 -13.04
C LEU A 91 -5.12 -19.17 -13.96
N LEU A 92 -5.36 -19.44 -15.25
CA LEU A 92 -4.32 -19.84 -16.21
C LEU A 92 -4.12 -18.77 -17.28
N ASP A 93 -2.89 -18.65 -17.77
CA ASP A 93 -2.53 -17.78 -18.89
C ASP A 93 -2.84 -18.46 -20.24
N ARG A 94 -2.61 -17.73 -21.34
CA ARG A 94 -2.88 -18.25 -22.69
C ARG A 94 -2.02 -19.47 -23.08
N SER A 95 -0.89 -19.68 -22.42
CA SER A 95 -0.04 -20.85 -22.61
C SER A 95 -0.37 -22.01 -21.66
N GLY A 96 -1.36 -21.84 -20.77
CA GLY A 96 -1.74 -22.80 -19.74
C GLY A 96 -0.88 -22.73 -18.48
N GLY A 97 0.03 -21.75 -18.37
CA GLY A 97 0.80 -21.48 -17.16
C GLY A 97 -0.06 -20.85 -16.07
N THR A 98 0.30 -21.02 -14.81
CA THR A 98 -0.40 -20.37 -13.69
C THR A 98 -0.16 -18.86 -13.72
N ARG A 99 -1.22 -18.06 -13.53
CA ARG A 99 -1.12 -16.58 -13.50
C ARG A 99 -0.66 -16.03 -12.16
N TYR A 100 -0.84 -16.82 -11.10
CA TYR A 100 -0.61 -16.42 -9.72
C TYR A 100 0.29 -17.43 -9.04
N GLY A 101 1.26 -16.94 -8.25
CA GLY A 101 2.08 -17.80 -7.40
C GLY A 101 1.34 -18.26 -6.14
N VAL A 102 0.34 -17.50 -5.69
CA VAL A 102 -0.51 -17.83 -4.55
C VAL A 102 -1.96 -17.40 -4.76
N LEU A 103 -2.88 -18.26 -4.35
CA LEU A 103 -4.31 -18.01 -4.28
C LEU A 103 -4.67 -17.84 -2.81
N ILE A 104 -5.14 -16.65 -2.43
CA ILE A 104 -5.48 -16.29 -1.05
C ILE A 104 -7.01 -16.36 -0.93
N TRP A 105 -7.49 -17.35 -0.19
CA TRP A 105 -8.92 -17.61 -0.03
C TRP A 105 -9.41 -17.10 1.32
N VAL A 106 -10.23 -16.05 1.29
CA VAL A 106 -10.90 -15.50 2.47
C VAL A 106 -12.41 -15.60 2.41
N ALA A 107 -12.94 -16.12 1.30
CA ALA A 107 -14.35 -16.42 1.11
C ALA A 107 -14.85 -17.55 2.04
N ASP A 108 -16.08 -17.47 2.51
CA ASP A 108 -16.72 -18.42 3.42
C ASP A 108 -17.95 -19.09 2.78
N SER A 109 -18.26 -20.33 3.17
CA SER A 109 -19.44 -21.04 2.66
C SER A 109 -20.73 -20.39 3.21
N PRO A 110 -21.83 -20.23 2.43
CA PRO A 110 -22.14 -20.87 1.14
C PRO A 110 -21.84 -20.03 -0.12
N SER A 111 -21.04 -18.96 -0.04
CA SER A 111 -20.87 -17.97 -1.11
C SER A 111 -20.32 -18.51 -2.43
N TYR A 112 -19.84 -19.75 -2.45
CA TYR A 112 -19.20 -20.39 -3.59
C TYR A 112 -19.78 -21.77 -3.94
N THR A 113 -20.99 -22.06 -3.47
CA THR A 113 -21.66 -23.36 -3.72
C THR A 113 -21.91 -23.67 -5.19
N GLU A 114 -21.93 -22.66 -6.07
CA GLU A 114 -22.11 -22.79 -7.52
C GLU A 114 -20.79 -22.70 -8.32
N GLN A 115 -19.64 -22.60 -7.64
CA GLN A 115 -18.34 -22.36 -8.27
C GLN A 115 -17.67 -23.68 -8.71
N ASN A 116 -16.97 -23.67 -9.85
CA ASN A 116 -16.16 -24.83 -10.29
C ASN A 116 -14.78 -24.84 -9.62
N LEU A 117 -14.70 -25.40 -8.42
CA LEU A 117 -13.45 -25.49 -7.68
C LEU A 117 -12.47 -26.54 -8.23
N GLY A 118 -12.85 -27.33 -9.26
CA GLY A 118 -11.92 -28.22 -9.96
C GLY A 118 -10.75 -27.46 -10.61
N SER A 119 -11.02 -26.26 -11.14
CA SER A 119 -10.00 -25.36 -11.68
C SER A 119 -8.95 -24.92 -10.65
N LEU A 120 -9.33 -24.89 -9.37
CA LEU A 120 -8.38 -24.59 -8.29
C LEU A 120 -7.33 -25.70 -8.16
N ALA A 121 -7.74 -26.96 -8.27
CA ALA A 121 -6.81 -28.09 -8.23
C ALA A 121 -5.83 -28.05 -9.41
N GLU A 122 -6.31 -27.74 -10.62
CA GLU A 122 -5.45 -27.60 -11.80
C GLU A 122 -4.42 -26.47 -11.64
N ALA A 123 -4.82 -25.32 -11.10
CA ALA A 123 -3.89 -24.23 -10.80
C ALA A 123 -2.84 -24.63 -9.75
N VAL A 124 -3.23 -25.36 -8.71
CA VAL A 124 -2.28 -25.85 -7.69
C VAL A 124 -1.35 -26.91 -8.25
N GLU A 125 -1.84 -27.81 -9.12
CA GLU A 125 -1.01 -28.76 -9.86
C GLU A 125 -0.02 -28.04 -10.80
N GLY A 126 -0.44 -26.91 -11.38
CA GLY A 126 0.38 -26.02 -12.20
C GLY A 126 1.38 -25.14 -11.43
N GLY A 127 1.47 -25.25 -10.11
CA GLY A 127 2.49 -24.59 -9.29
C GLY A 127 2.00 -23.45 -8.39
N ALA A 128 0.72 -23.09 -8.43
CA ALA A 128 0.16 -22.10 -7.50
C ALA A 128 0.05 -22.68 -6.07
N SER A 129 0.37 -21.88 -5.07
CA SER A 129 0.06 -22.21 -3.66
C SER A 129 -1.35 -21.75 -3.30
N LEU A 130 -1.92 -22.35 -2.25
CA LEU A 130 -3.21 -21.98 -1.67
C LEU A 130 -3.01 -21.53 -0.21
N LEU A 131 -3.52 -20.36 0.14
CA LEU A 131 -3.51 -19.83 1.50
C LEU A 131 -4.94 -19.47 1.91
N VAL A 132 -5.51 -20.20 2.86
CA VAL A 132 -6.90 -20.02 3.31
C VAL A 132 -6.92 -19.42 4.72
N ALA A 133 -7.73 -18.38 4.94
CA ALA A 133 -7.90 -17.77 6.26
C ALA A 133 -9.39 -17.66 6.62
N ARG A 134 -9.75 -17.98 7.89
CA ARG A 134 -11.10 -17.95 8.47
C ARG A 134 -12.21 -18.79 7.78
N SER A 135 -12.00 -19.29 6.57
CA SER A 135 -13.05 -19.95 5.77
C SER A 135 -13.57 -21.29 6.33
N ARG A 136 -14.91 -21.49 6.34
CA ARG A 136 -15.56 -22.81 6.38
C ARG A 136 -15.53 -23.38 4.97
N PHE A 137 -14.46 -24.10 4.66
CA PHE A 137 -14.34 -24.82 3.38
C PHE A 137 -15.23 -26.09 3.42
N LEU A 138 -16.34 -26.07 2.68
CA LEU A 138 -17.26 -27.22 2.57
C LEU A 138 -17.13 -27.95 1.22
N ASP A 139 -16.36 -27.38 0.29
CA ASP A 139 -16.14 -27.98 -1.01
C ASP A 139 -15.11 -29.13 -0.94
N PRO A 140 -15.39 -30.30 -1.56
CA PRO A 140 -14.48 -31.44 -1.55
C PRO A 140 -13.09 -31.15 -2.12
N THR A 141 -12.97 -30.23 -3.08
CA THR A 141 -11.69 -29.85 -3.68
C THR A 141 -10.84 -29.07 -2.70
N LEU A 142 -11.43 -28.09 -2.00
CA LEU A 142 -10.75 -27.37 -0.92
C LEU A 142 -10.37 -28.30 0.24
N GLU A 143 -11.27 -29.20 0.66
CA GLU A 143 -10.97 -30.22 1.69
C GLU A 143 -9.76 -31.07 1.29
N LYS A 144 -9.71 -31.54 0.03
CA LYS A 144 -8.61 -32.35 -0.50
C LYS A 144 -7.30 -31.56 -0.57
N LEU A 145 -7.32 -30.35 -1.13
CA LEU A 145 -6.13 -29.51 -1.28
C LEU A 145 -5.55 -29.13 0.07
N LEU A 146 -6.39 -28.71 1.03
CA LEU A 146 -5.94 -28.37 2.37
C LEU A 146 -5.56 -29.61 3.18
N GLY A 147 -6.06 -30.80 2.82
CA GLY A 147 -5.89 -32.01 3.63
C GLY A 147 -6.62 -31.88 4.97
N LEU A 148 -7.78 -31.23 4.99
CA LEU A 148 -8.57 -30.93 6.17
C LEU A 148 -10.06 -31.18 5.91
N LYS A 149 -10.84 -31.30 6.98
CA LYS A 149 -12.30 -31.31 6.93
C LYS A 149 -12.90 -30.38 7.97
N PHE A 150 -13.76 -29.45 7.56
CA PHE A 150 -14.48 -28.62 8.53
C PHE A 150 -15.44 -29.46 9.38
N LYS A 151 -15.52 -29.15 10.68
CA LYS A 151 -16.40 -29.83 11.63
C LYS A 151 -17.48 -28.90 12.16
N ALA A 152 -17.07 -27.89 12.91
CA ALA A 152 -17.94 -27.00 13.66
C ALA A 152 -17.18 -25.74 14.11
N PRO A 153 -17.85 -24.65 14.48
CA PRO A 153 -17.23 -23.60 15.27
C PRO A 153 -16.87 -24.12 16.68
N TYR A 154 -15.84 -23.55 17.30
CA TYR A 154 -15.46 -23.82 18.70
C TYR A 154 -14.96 -22.56 19.40
N THR A 155 -14.89 -22.61 20.74
CA THR A 155 -14.29 -21.57 21.58
C THR A 155 -13.42 -22.25 22.63
N ALA A 156 -12.20 -21.76 22.80
CA ALA A 156 -11.23 -22.28 23.74
C ALA A 156 -10.40 -21.09 24.27
N THR A 157 -10.10 -21.09 25.57
CA THR A 157 -9.35 -20.02 26.25
C THR A 157 -7.90 -20.39 26.49
N GLU A 158 -7.55 -21.65 26.24
CA GLU A 158 -6.18 -22.15 26.37
C GLU A 158 -5.28 -21.48 25.34
N PRO A 159 -4.00 -21.26 25.67
CA PRO A 159 -3.07 -20.64 24.75
C PRO A 159 -2.82 -21.53 23.53
N LEU A 160 -2.50 -20.88 22.41
CA LEU A 160 -1.97 -21.55 21.22
C LEU A 160 -0.65 -22.25 21.56
N ARG A 161 -0.33 -23.33 20.84
CA ARG A 161 0.92 -24.08 21.00
C ARG A 161 1.48 -24.45 19.65
N VAL A 162 2.75 -24.11 19.43
CA VAL A 162 3.52 -24.63 18.30
C VAL A 162 3.73 -26.12 18.53
N THR A 163 3.23 -26.94 17.61
CA THR A 163 3.32 -28.41 17.68
C THR A 163 4.64 -28.92 17.15
N GLU A 164 5.29 -28.16 16.25
CA GLU A 164 6.60 -28.50 15.72
C GLU A 164 7.32 -27.31 15.06
N PRO A 165 8.66 -27.35 14.97
CA PRO A 165 9.43 -26.33 14.26
C PRO A 165 9.17 -26.36 12.76
N HIS A 166 8.87 -25.19 12.20
CA HIS A 166 8.74 -24.97 10.76
C HIS A 166 9.17 -23.53 10.44
N PHE A 167 9.53 -23.21 9.19
CA PHE A 167 9.84 -21.84 8.75
C PHE A 167 8.78 -20.82 9.25
N ILE A 168 7.51 -21.19 9.14
CA ILE A 168 6.36 -20.36 9.50
C ILE A 168 6.28 -20.10 11.02
N THR A 169 6.69 -21.06 11.86
CA THR A 169 6.49 -21.03 13.32
C THR A 169 7.76 -20.80 14.14
N ARG A 170 8.93 -21.04 13.56
CA ARG A 170 10.20 -20.83 14.25
C ARG A 170 10.41 -19.35 14.52
N GLU A 171 11.18 -19.06 15.56
CA GLU A 171 11.54 -17.71 15.99
C GLU A 171 10.39 -16.84 16.52
N LEU A 172 9.12 -17.28 16.49
CA LEU A 172 8.02 -16.51 17.08
C LEU A 172 8.27 -16.20 18.57
N ALA A 173 8.72 -17.20 19.33
CA ALA A 173 9.07 -17.04 20.74
C ALA A 173 10.27 -16.10 20.96
N SER A 174 11.28 -16.12 20.08
CA SER A 174 12.44 -15.21 20.20
C SER A 174 12.09 -13.76 19.87
N HIS A 175 10.99 -13.52 19.16
CA HIS A 175 10.45 -12.18 18.90
C HIS A 175 9.46 -11.72 19.98
N SER A 176 9.39 -12.41 21.14
CA SER A 176 8.40 -12.14 22.19
C SER A 176 6.95 -12.22 21.71
N MET A 177 6.70 -12.97 20.63
CA MET A 177 5.36 -13.24 20.13
C MET A 177 4.91 -14.59 20.71
N ASP A 178 4.69 -14.62 22.03
CA ASP A 178 4.39 -15.86 22.72
C ASP A 178 2.94 -16.29 22.44
N PRO A 179 2.71 -17.52 21.92
CA PRO A 179 1.38 -18.11 21.88
C PRO A 179 0.60 -18.03 23.20
N LEU A 180 1.29 -17.91 24.35
CA LEU A 180 0.72 -17.69 25.67
C LEU A 180 -0.08 -16.37 25.80
N ASP A 181 0.23 -15.35 25.01
CA ASP A 181 -0.49 -14.06 25.01
C ASP A 181 -1.90 -14.17 24.40
N THR A 182 -2.24 -15.33 23.80
CA THR A 182 -3.59 -15.64 23.33
C THR A 182 -4.47 -16.33 24.38
N ALA A 183 -3.98 -16.50 25.62
CA ALA A 183 -4.77 -17.05 26.71
C ALA A 183 -5.97 -16.15 27.05
N TRP A 184 -7.07 -16.75 27.54
CA TRP A 184 -8.33 -16.06 27.87
C TRP A 184 -9.04 -15.42 26.67
N ASP A 185 -8.76 -15.90 25.47
CA ASP A 185 -9.47 -15.50 24.27
C ASP A 185 -10.81 -16.25 24.10
N PHE A 186 -11.92 -15.52 24.23
CA PHE A 186 -13.27 -16.08 24.09
C PHE A 186 -13.81 -16.05 22.65
N GLY A 187 -13.00 -15.66 21.67
CA GLY A 187 -13.48 -15.57 20.30
C GLY A 187 -13.69 -16.94 19.64
N THR A 188 -14.72 -17.00 18.79
CA THR A 188 -15.08 -18.23 18.06
C THR A 188 -14.11 -18.48 16.90
N ARG A 189 -13.55 -19.69 16.85
CA ARG A 189 -12.73 -20.21 15.75
C ARG A 189 -13.44 -21.35 15.04
N LEU A 190 -12.86 -21.82 13.93
CA LEU A 190 -13.35 -22.96 13.18
C LEU A 190 -12.55 -24.22 13.51
N TRP A 191 -13.24 -25.29 13.88
CA TRP A 191 -12.64 -26.59 14.13
C TRP A 191 -12.54 -27.35 12.81
N VAL A 192 -11.30 -27.74 12.49
CA VAL A 192 -10.96 -28.59 11.36
C VAL A 192 -10.37 -29.92 11.85
N ASP A 193 -10.65 -30.98 11.10
CA ASP A 193 -10.15 -32.33 11.31
C ASP A 193 -9.07 -32.64 10.26
N PRO A 194 -7.80 -32.88 10.66
CA PRO A 194 -6.73 -33.16 9.72
C PRO A 194 -6.96 -34.48 8.95
N ARG A 195 -6.76 -34.44 7.64
CA ARG A 195 -6.88 -35.56 6.68
C ARG A 195 -5.60 -35.78 5.88
N GLY A 196 -4.46 -35.39 6.44
CA GLY A 196 -3.15 -35.44 5.79
C GLY A 196 -2.33 -34.16 5.98
N ALA A 197 -2.99 -33.05 6.36
CA ALA A 197 -2.30 -31.83 6.73
C ALA A 197 -1.45 -31.99 7.99
N LYS A 198 -0.26 -31.40 7.93
CA LYS A 198 0.64 -31.22 9.06
C LYS A 198 0.12 -30.10 9.96
N ILE A 199 0.00 -30.34 11.26
CA ILE A 199 -0.42 -29.32 12.23
C ILE A 199 0.83 -28.58 12.70
N LEU A 200 0.88 -27.26 12.51
CA LEU A 200 2.00 -26.43 12.97
C LEU A 200 1.68 -25.70 14.27
N ILE A 201 0.41 -25.31 14.46
CA ILE A 201 -0.09 -24.72 15.70
C ILE A 201 -1.45 -25.35 16.05
N ALA A 202 -1.66 -25.62 17.33
CA ALA A 202 -2.92 -26.08 17.87
C ALA A 202 -3.35 -25.27 19.11
N GLN A 203 -4.65 -25.14 19.30
CA GLN A 203 -5.28 -24.71 20.54
C GLN A 203 -5.94 -25.93 21.19
N THR A 204 -5.39 -26.43 22.29
CA THR A 204 -5.76 -27.75 22.85
C THR A 204 -5.62 -28.88 21.82
N THR A 205 -6.72 -29.50 21.40
CA THR A 205 -6.79 -30.54 20.36
C THR A 205 -7.19 -29.98 18.99
N HIS A 206 -7.48 -28.68 18.89
CA HIS A 206 -7.98 -28.05 17.68
C HIS A 206 -6.83 -27.41 16.89
N PRO A 207 -6.57 -27.84 15.63
CA PRO A 207 -5.60 -27.17 14.77
C PRO A 207 -5.97 -25.70 14.53
N THR A 208 -4.98 -24.81 14.47
CA THR A 208 -5.15 -23.38 14.16
C THR A 208 -4.22 -22.86 13.07
N LEU A 209 -3.11 -23.56 12.80
CA LEU A 209 -2.29 -23.40 11.61
C LEU A 209 -1.92 -24.77 11.09
N THR A 210 -2.21 -25.04 9.82
CA THR A 210 -1.87 -26.32 9.19
C THR A 210 -1.23 -26.10 7.82
N LEU A 211 -0.42 -27.05 7.40
CA LEU A 211 0.26 -27.06 6.11
C LEU A 211 0.05 -28.44 5.45
N ASN A 212 -0.43 -28.43 4.21
CA ASN A 212 -0.37 -29.58 3.32
C ASN A 212 0.51 -29.25 2.11
N SER A 213 1.04 -30.28 1.46
CA SER A 213 1.89 -30.14 0.27
C SER A 213 1.29 -30.93 -0.89
N PRO A 214 0.32 -30.35 -1.64
CA PRO A 214 -0.33 -31.02 -2.76
C PRO A 214 0.64 -31.39 -3.89
N GLY A 215 1.75 -30.66 -4.02
CA GLY A 215 2.85 -30.92 -4.94
C GLY A 215 4.20 -30.60 -4.32
N ALA A 216 5.29 -30.93 -5.03
CA ALA A 216 6.66 -30.78 -4.52
C ALA A 216 7.04 -29.32 -4.19
N GLU A 217 6.42 -28.37 -4.90
CA GLU A 217 6.73 -26.95 -4.81
C GLU A 217 5.50 -26.11 -4.39
N THR A 218 4.39 -26.76 -4.04
CA THR A 218 3.14 -26.08 -3.70
C THR A 218 2.75 -26.33 -2.26
N ALA A 219 2.22 -25.28 -1.63
CA ALA A 219 1.74 -25.32 -0.26
C ALA A 219 0.25 -25.04 -0.25
N ALA A 220 -0.49 -25.77 0.58
CA ALA A 220 -1.86 -25.46 0.96
C ALA A 220 -1.89 -25.21 2.47
N ILE A 221 -2.01 -23.94 2.85
CA ILE A 221 -1.96 -23.48 4.24
C ILE A 221 -3.36 -23.06 4.67
N TRP A 222 -3.74 -23.42 5.90
CA TRP A 222 -4.96 -22.92 6.53
C TRP A 222 -4.64 -22.19 7.83
N LEU A 223 -5.15 -20.96 7.95
CA LEU A 223 -5.05 -20.06 9.09
C LEU A 223 -6.42 -19.95 9.80
N GLY A 224 -6.51 -20.58 10.97
CA GLY A 224 -7.68 -20.55 11.85
C GLY A 224 -7.79 -19.29 12.71
N VAL A 225 -7.56 -18.11 12.11
CA VAL A 225 -7.80 -16.81 12.76
C VAL A 225 -9.26 -16.63 13.12
N LYS A 226 -9.53 -15.83 14.16
CA LYS A 226 -10.90 -15.46 14.52
C LYS A 226 -11.49 -14.56 13.46
N ASN A 227 -11.03 -13.32 13.32
CA ASN A 227 -11.44 -12.41 12.24
C ASN A 227 -10.25 -12.09 11.32
N LEU A 228 -10.50 -11.55 10.13
CA LEU A 228 -9.45 -11.20 9.18
C LEU A 228 -8.63 -9.98 9.63
N ALA A 229 -9.20 -9.10 10.46
CA ALA A 229 -8.49 -7.97 11.04
C ALA A 229 -7.34 -8.40 11.98
N GLU A 230 -7.42 -9.57 12.63
CA GLU A 230 -6.30 -10.11 13.41
C GLU A 230 -5.04 -10.36 12.57
N LEU A 231 -5.18 -10.63 11.27
CA LEU A 231 -4.01 -10.75 10.37
C LEU A 231 -3.24 -9.43 10.24
N ARG A 232 -3.85 -8.29 10.60
CA ARG A 232 -3.24 -6.96 10.64
C ARG A 232 -2.92 -6.53 12.09
N ASP A 233 -3.91 -6.63 12.97
CA ASP A 233 -3.90 -5.99 14.29
C ASP A 233 -3.14 -6.82 15.35
N SER A 234 -3.01 -8.13 15.16
CA SER A 234 -2.25 -8.99 16.07
C SER A 234 -0.85 -9.22 15.51
N PRO A 235 0.23 -8.77 16.20
CA PRO A 235 1.60 -9.01 15.75
C PRO A 235 1.89 -10.49 15.47
N TYR A 236 1.31 -11.38 16.29
CA TYR A 236 1.42 -12.83 16.15
C TYR A 236 0.80 -13.34 14.85
N TRP A 237 -0.48 -13.05 14.60
CA TRP A 237 -1.17 -13.51 13.38
C TRP A 237 -0.67 -12.83 12.12
N ARG A 238 -0.28 -11.56 12.22
CA ARG A 238 0.36 -10.81 11.15
C ARG A 238 1.65 -11.47 10.71
N GLU A 239 2.53 -11.83 11.64
CA GLU A 239 3.79 -12.51 11.32
C GLU A 239 3.54 -13.92 10.73
N LEU A 240 2.57 -14.66 11.26
CA LEU A 240 2.17 -15.95 10.69
C LEU A 240 1.65 -15.81 9.26
N PHE A 241 0.86 -14.78 8.97
CA PHE A 241 0.36 -14.50 7.64
C PHE A 241 1.50 -14.14 6.68
N PHE A 242 2.39 -13.22 7.09
CA PHE A 242 3.58 -12.83 6.34
C PHE A 242 4.45 -14.05 6.00
N ARG A 243 4.80 -14.88 6.99
CA ARG A 243 5.63 -16.08 6.77
C ARG A 243 4.92 -17.14 5.93
N SER A 244 3.60 -17.25 6.04
CA SER A 244 2.80 -18.15 5.20
C SER A 244 2.80 -17.69 3.74
N LEU A 245 2.77 -16.38 3.49
CA LEU A 245 2.92 -15.79 2.15
C LEU A 245 4.32 -16.02 1.57
N VAL A 246 5.37 -15.75 2.35
CA VAL A 246 6.76 -16.03 1.95
C VAL A 246 6.95 -17.50 1.59
N TRP A 247 6.41 -18.42 2.40
CA TRP A 247 6.45 -19.85 2.10
C TRP A 247 5.68 -20.19 0.82
N SER A 248 4.51 -19.60 0.63
CA SER A 248 3.64 -19.87 -0.51
C SER A 248 4.24 -19.40 -1.83
N LEU A 249 4.81 -18.20 -1.86
CA LEU A 249 5.43 -17.58 -3.05
C LEU A 249 6.88 -18.06 -3.28
N GLY A 250 7.54 -18.54 -2.21
CA GLY A 250 8.96 -18.87 -2.20
C GLY A 250 9.83 -17.69 -1.74
N TYR A 251 9.39 -16.46 -1.99
CA TYR A 251 9.99 -15.22 -1.51
C TYR A 251 8.96 -14.08 -1.47
N LEU A 252 9.27 -13.00 -0.76
CA LEU A 252 8.47 -11.76 -0.73
C LEU A 252 9.40 -10.55 -0.75
N VAL A 253 9.05 -9.54 -1.55
CA VAL A 253 9.78 -8.27 -1.70
C VAL A 253 8.96 -7.14 -1.12
N ARG A 254 9.52 -6.39 -0.17
CA ARG A 254 8.87 -5.23 0.49
C ARG A 254 9.82 -4.03 0.55
N PRO A 255 9.33 -2.80 0.77
CA PRO A 255 10.20 -1.65 1.01
C PRO A 255 11.17 -1.94 2.15
N ASN A 256 12.45 -1.58 2.00
CA ASN A 256 13.44 -1.70 3.08
C ASN A 256 13.36 -0.48 4.00
N VAL A 257 12.17 -0.23 4.53
CA VAL A 257 11.85 0.91 5.40
C VAL A 257 11.44 0.37 6.76
N ASP A 258 12.09 0.86 7.81
CA ASP A 258 11.65 0.61 9.19
C ASP A 258 10.49 1.56 9.53
N TYR A 259 9.28 1.19 9.11
CA TYR A 259 8.09 2.02 9.27
C TYR A 259 7.78 2.35 10.73
N ALA A 260 8.11 1.48 11.68
CA ALA A 260 7.93 1.74 13.12
C ALA A 260 8.72 2.96 13.62
N GLY A 261 9.80 3.32 12.91
CA GLY A 261 10.60 4.53 13.15
C GLY A 261 10.38 5.63 12.11
N ARG A 262 9.24 5.65 11.41
CA ARG A 262 8.90 6.65 10.38
C ARG A 262 7.62 7.40 10.70
N VAL A 263 7.64 8.68 10.31
CA VAL A 263 6.50 9.58 10.40
C VAL A 263 6.39 10.34 9.07
N GLU A 264 5.19 10.44 8.53
CA GLU A 264 4.84 11.40 7.48
C GLU A 264 4.16 12.59 8.16
N VAL A 265 4.52 13.81 7.78
CA VAL A 265 4.07 15.01 8.50
C VAL A 265 3.40 15.97 7.54
N GLU A 266 2.18 16.35 7.87
CA GLU A 266 1.35 17.26 7.08
C GLU A 266 1.15 18.58 7.82
N ILE A 267 1.20 19.67 7.07
CA ILE A 267 0.88 21.02 7.54
C ILE A 267 -0.27 21.57 6.72
N ASP A 268 -1.44 21.68 7.36
CA ASP A 268 -2.70 22.08 6.73
C ASP A 268 -2.88 23.61 6.67
N ASP A 269 -3.88 24.03 5.88
CA ASP A 269 -4.44 25.38 5.74
C ASP A 269 -3.64 26.46 4.98
N TRP A 270 -2.51 26.16 4.35
CA TRP A 270 -1.74 27.19 3.64
C TRP A 270 -2.53 27.85 2.51
N GLY A 271 -2.67 29.18 2.55
CA GLY A 271 -3.40 29.95 1.53
C GLY A 271 -4.92 29.91 1.63
N THR A 272 -5.49 29.31 2.69
CA THR A 272 -6.94 29.27 2.90
C THR A 272 -7.55 30.67 3.02
N SER A 273 -8.78 30.81 2.55
CA SER A 273 -9.55 32.05 2.69
C SER A 273 -10.26 32.17 4.04
N ASP A 274 -10.41 31.07 4.77
CA ASP A 274 -11.21 31.01 5.98
C ASP A 274 -10.67 31.88 7.13
N LYS A 275 -9.35 32.07 7.20
CA LYS A 275 -8.66 32.97 8.14
C LYS A 275 -9.16 34.40 8.07
N GLY A 276 -9.59 34.85 6.89
CA GLY A 276 -10.13 36.19 6.68
C GLY A 276 -11.58 36.35 7.15
N TYR A 277 -12.27 35.25 7.47
CA TYR A 277 -13.72 35.21 7.65
C TYR A 277 -14.19 34.52 8.93
N LEU A 278 -13.42 33.55 9.45
CA LEU A 278 -13.75 32.77 10.64
C LEU A 278 -13.39 33.53 11.90
N SER A 279 -14.38 33.70 12.79
CA SER A 279 -14.18 34.32 14.09
C SER A 279 -13.25 33.53 15.03
N TYR A 280 -13.13 32.20 14.86
CA TYR A 280 -12.35 31.31 15.73
C TYR A 280 -11.03 30.81 15.12
N TRP A 281 -10.84 30.96 13.81
CA TRP A 281 -9.64 30.51 13.09
C TRP A 281 -8.85 31.71 12.56
N LYS A 282 -8.50 32.62 13.47
CA LYS A 282 -7.97 33.95 13.14
C LYS A 282 -6.53 34.11 13.63
N TYR A 283 -5.60 34.23 12.69
CA TYR A 283 -4.20 34.53 12.93
C TYR A 283 -3.58 35.07 11.64
N GLN A 284 -2.42 35.72 11.76
CA GLN A 284 -1.66 36.15 10.59
C GLN A 284 -1.03 34.91 9.94
N GLU A 285 -1.27 34.71 8.64
CA GLU A 285 -0.57 33.69 7.85
C GLU A 285 0.95 33.84 8.04
N PRO A 286 1.71 32.76 8.27
CA PRO A 286 3.16 32.86 8.40
C PRO A 286 3.78 33.52 7.17
N ASP A 287 4.52 34.61 7.38
CA ASP A 287 5.22 35.33 6.32
C ASP A 287 6.55 34.65 5.95
N GLU A 288 7.20 35.14 4.89
CA GLU A 288 8.47 34.56 4.43
C GLU A 288 9.53 34.48 5.54
N LYS A 289 9.62 35.51 6.39
CA LYS A 289 10.59 35.55 7.49
C LYS A 289 10.26 34.47 8.52
N SER A 290 9.01 34.39 8.95
CA SER A 290 8.54 33.41 9.93
C SER A 290 8.73 31.99 9.41
N ILE A 291 8.44 31.73 8.13
CA ILE A 291 8.68 30.42 7.52
C ILE A 291 10.18 30.08 7.52
N ARG A 292 11.05 31.02 7.15
CA ARG A 292 12.51 30.78 7.16
C ARG A 292 13.05 30.47 8.55
N GLU A 293 12.65 31.25 9.55
CA GLU A 293 13.17 31.16 10.91
C GLU A 293 12.55 29.99 11.70
N ASN A 294 11.25 29.75 11.54
CA ASN A 294 10.46 28.90 12.44
C ASN A 294 10.00 27.59 11.80
N LEU A 295 10.13 27.44 10.47
CA LEU A 295 9.82 26.20 9.76
C LEU A 295 11.06 25.62 9.07
N ILE A 296 11.69 26.37 8.15
CA ILE A 296 12.82 25.88 7.35
C ILE A 296 14.02 25.53 8.25
N ALA A 297 14.51 26.48 9.06
CA ALA A 297 15.71 26.24 9.87
C ALA A 297 15.55 25.05 10.86
N PRO A 298 14.41 24.88 11.57
CA PRO A 298 14.16 23.68 12.37
C PRO A 298 14.15 22.37 11.57
N LEU A 299 13.53 22.36 10.39
CA LEU A 299 13.46 21.16 9.54
C LEU A 299 14.83 20.79 8.95
N GLU A 300 15.60 21.76 8.45
CA GLU A 300 16.97 21.54 7.98
C GLU A 300 17.86 20.98 9.08
N LYS A 301 17.77 21.54 10.30
CA LYS A 301 18.51 21.05 11.47
C LYS A 301 18.17 19.59 11.79
N ARG A 302 16.93 19.16 11.53
CA ARG A 302 16.47 17.79 11.76
C ARG A 302 16.75 16.86 10.57
N GLY A 303 16.99 17.41 9.38
CA GLY A 303 16.99 16.66 8.13
C GLY A 303 15.61 16.10 7.80
N ALA A 304 14.56 16.88 8.10
CA ALA A 304 13.17 16.48 7.94
C ALA A 304 12.55 17.07 6.68
N VAL A 305 11.66 16.30 6.05
CA VAL A 305 10.81 16.72 4.92
C VAL A 305 9.36 16.53 5.32
N VAL A 306 8.52 17.53 5.07
CA VAL A 306 7.10 17.52 5.44
C VAL A 306 6.23 17.91 4.24
N ALA A 307 4.98 17.44 4.20
CA ALA A 307 3.99 17.87 3.24
C ALA A 307 3.33 19.17 3.70
N ALA A 308 3.26 20.17 2.84
CA ALA A 308 2.37 21.32 3.03
C ALA A 308 1.14 21.14 2.14
N ASN A 309 -0.01 21.03 2.77
CA ASN A 309 -1.29 20.92 2.11
C ASN A 309 -1.76 22.33 1.75
N VAL A 310 -1.66 22.68 0.47
CA VAL A 310 -1.83 24.06 -0.03
C VAL A 310 -3.15 24.25 -0.76
N ILE A 311 -3.73 25.44 -0.57
CA ILE A 311 -4.94 25.93 -1.22
C ILE A 311 -4.56 27.07 -2.16
N THR A 312 -5.01 26.99 -3.41
CA THR A 312 -4.63 27.95 -4.48
C THR A 312 -5.81 28.79 -4.98
N GLY A 313 -6.99 28.62 -4.40
CA GLY A 313 -8.19 29.37 -4.69
C GLY A 313 -8.70 30.13 -3.46
N TYR A 314 -8.50 31.44 -3.46
CA TYR A 314 -9.05 32.33 -2.44
C TYR A 314 -10.46 32.77 -2.82
N VAL A 315 -11.44 32.51 -1.95
CA VAL A 315 -12.82 32.98 -2.14
C VAL A 315 -12.90 34.47 -1.76
N ASP A 316 -12.94 35.37 -2.75
CA ASP A 316 -13.01 36.81 -2.52
C ASP A 316 -14.46 37.31 -2.47
N ARG A 317 -14.91 37.74 -1.28
CA ARG A 317 -16.24 38.31 -1.06
C ARG A 317 -16.49 39.61 -1.82
N LYS A 318 -15.44 40.41 -2.05
CA LYS A 318 -15.59 41.73 -2.68
C LYS A 318 -15.94 41.62 -4.14
N THR A 319 -15.25 40.73 -4.86
CA THR A 319 -15.50 40.52 -6.30
C THR A 319 -16.45 39.37 -6.59
N LYS A 320 -16.80 38.55 -5.58
CA LYS A 320 -17.56 37.30 -5.72
C LYS A 320 -16.89 36.32 -6.70
N ARG A 321 -15.58 36.16 -6.58
CA ARG A 321 -14.76 35.32 -7.46
C ARG A 321 -13.79 34.48 -6.65
N ILE A 322 -13.35 33.39 -7.26
CA ILE A 322 -12.15 32.68 -6.82
C ILE A 322 -10.94 33.34 -7.49
N VAL A 323 -9.99 33.80 -6.68
CA VAL A 323 -8.76 34.47 -7.10
C VAL A 323 -7.54 33.75 -6.53
N SER A 324 -6.34 34.04 -7.02
CA SER A 324 -5.13 33.46 -6.42
C SER A 324 -4.87 34.08 -5.03
N PRO A 325 -4.70 33.27 -3.97
CA PRO A 325 -4.36 33.77 -2.64
C PRO A 325 -3.05 34.55 -2.66
N TRP A 326 -2.09 34.16 -3.50
CA TRP A 326 -0.74 34.75 -3.55
C TRP A 326 -0.68 36.19 -4.05
N THR A 327 -1.81 36.72 -4.51
CA THR A 327 -1.97 38.14 -4.91
C THR A 327 -2.71 38.96 -3.85
N GLN A 328 -3.16 38.32 -2.77
CA GLN A 328 -3.95 38.95 -1.72
C GLN A 328 -3.03 39.51 -0.64
N ARG A 329 -3.24 40.79 -0.34
CA ARG A 329 -2.69 41.48 0.84
C ARG A 329 -3.76 42.43 1.37
N PHE A 330 -4.19 42.20 2.59
CA PHE A 330 -5.31 42.93 3.17
C PHE A 330 -5.29 42.86 4.71
N THR A 331 -6.09 43.70 5.35
CA THR A 331 -6.47 43.53 6.75
C THR A 331 -7.85 42.89 6.76
N ASP A 332 -7.99 41.77 7.45
CA ASP A 332 -9.27 41.05 7.53
C ASP A 332 -10.33 41.84 8.31
N ALA A 333 -11.57 41.33 8.31
CA ALA A 333 -12.69 41.98 8.98
C ALA A 333 -12.51 42.12 10.50
N PHE A 334 -11.56 41.38 11.06
CA PHE A 334 -11.27 41.36 12.49
C PHE A 334 -9.96 42.10 12.84
N GLY A 335 -9.32 42.75 11.87
CA GLY A 335 -8.14 43.60 12.08
C GLY A 335 -6.79 42.87 12.02
N VAL A 336 -6.70 41.66 11.50
CA VAL A 336 -5.41 40.97 11.28
C VAL A 336 -4.91 41.18 9.87
N GLU A 337 -3.63 41.53 9.75
CA GLU A 337 -2.97 41.69 8.46
C GLU A 337 -2.63 40.33 7.85
N GLN A 338 -2.96 40.16 6.57
CA GLN A 338 -2.65 38.99 5.76
C GLN A 338 -1.75 39.39 4.59
N ASP A 339 -0.66 38.66 4.38
CA ASP A 339 0.27 38.84 3.26
C ASP A 339 0.64 37.47 2.65
N TYR A 340 -0.31 36.89 1.93
CA TYR A 340 -0.16 35.59 1.29
C TYR A 340 0.93 35.58 0.20
N ALA A 341 1.23 36.75 -0.39
CA ALA A 341 2.36 36.88 -1.32
C ALA A 341 3.69 36.60 -0.61
N SER A 342 3.83 37.06 0.63
CA SER A 342 4.99 36.73 1.50
C SER A 342 5.02 35.26 1.86
N THR A 343 3.89 34.69 2.26
CA THR A 343 3.76 33.25 2.55
C THR A 343 4.19 32.39 1.36
N GLN A 344 3.73 32.71 0.14
CA GLN A 344 4.11 31.96 -1.07
C GLN A 344 5.64 31.95 -1.28
N ARG A 345 6.32 33.08 -1.05
CA ARG A 345 7.79 33.15 -1.15
C ARG A 345 8.46 32.27 -0.10
N GLY A 346 7.94 32.26 1.13
CA GLY A 346 8.41 31.36 2.19
C GLY A 346 8.25 29.89 1.82
N LEU A 347 7.07 29.48 1.33
CA LEU A 347 6.81 28.10 0.90
C LEU A 347 7.72 27.69 -0.27
N LYS A 348 7.90 28.56 -1.27
CA LYS A 348 8.85 28.31 -2.37
C LYS A 348 10.29 28.15 -1.88
N ALA A 349 10.70 28.96 -0.91
CA ALA A 349 12.02 28.82 -0.29
C ALA A 349 12.17 27.50 0.49
N ALA A 350 11.10 27.01 1.13
CA ALA A 350 11.12 25.72 1.83
C ALA A 350 11.20 24.53 0.85
N VAL A 351 10.53 24.63 -0.31
CA VAL A 351 10.68 23.67 -1.41
C VAL A 351 12.11 23.68 -1.97
N GLU A 352 12.67 24.86 -2.21
CA GLU A 352 14.06 25.01 -2.70
C GLU A 352 15.08 24.46 -1.69
N ALA A 353 14.82 24.61 -0.38
CA ALA A 353 15.63 24.03 0.68
C ALA A 353 15.45 22.50 0.83
N GLY A 354 14.50 21.90 0.10
CA GLY A 354 14.25 20.46 0.13
C GLY A 354 13.61 19.95 1.42
N VAL A 355 12.99 20.83 2.21
CA VAL A 355 12.34 20.46 3.49
C VAL A 355 10.81 20.39 3.39
N LEU A 356 10.25 20.73 2.24
CA LEU A 356 8.81 20.81 2.02
C LEU A 356 8.41 20.21 0.67
N GLU A 357 7.37 19.39 0.66
CA GLU A 357 6.64 18.94 -0.53
C GLU A 357 5.27 19.62 -0.60
N ILE A 358 4.89 20.15 -1.77
CA ILE A 358 3.59 20.80 -1.95
C ILE A 358 2.56 19.73 -2.30
N GLN A 359 1.57 19.54 -1.43
CA GLN A 359 0.43 18.63 -1.60
C GLN A 359 -0.90 19.39 -1.67
N SER A 360 -2.00 18.72 -1.99
CA SER A 360 -3.29 19.37 -2.21
C SER A 360 -4.16 19.37 -0.96
N HIS A 361 -4.63 20.55 -0.56
CA HIS A 361 -5.70 20.69 0.43
C HIS A 361 -7.08 20.96 -0.20
N GLY A 362 -7.26 20.59 -1.47
CA GLY A 362 -8.38 21.04 -2.31
C GLY A 362 -8.06 22.31 -3.10
N TRP A 363 -9.07 22.91 -3.73
CA TRP A 363 -8.87 24.16 -4.48
C TRP A 363 -9.17 25.38 -3.62
N THR A 364 -10.22 25.34 -2.79
CA THR A 364 -10.71 26.54 -2.09
C THR A 364 -10.92 26.38 -0.60
N HIS A 365 -10.96 25.15 -0.07
CA HIS A 365 -11.26 24.91 1.35
C HIS A 365 -12.64 25.47 1.78
N MET A 366 -13.54 25.57 0.81
CA MET A 366 -14.83 26.26 0.92
C MET A 366 -15.86 25.47 0.12
N GLN A 367 -17.13 25.56 0.53
CA GLN A 367 -18.24 24.92 -0.16
C GLN A 367 -18.23 25.25 -1.65
N PRO A 368 -18.41 24.26 -2.53
CA PRO A 368 -18.49 24.52 -3.96
C PRO A 368 -19.68 25.41 -4.33
N ASP A 369 -20.78 25.29 -3.59
CA ASP A 369 -21.99 26.11 -3.73
C ASP A 369 -22.07 27.17 -2.61
N LEU A 370 -21.69 28.39 -2.97
CA LEU A 370 -21.69 29.58 -2.11
C LEU A 370 -22.96 30.45 -2.26
N GLU A 371 -23.92 30.05 -3.08
CA GLU A 371 -25.09 30.86 -3.44
C GLU A 371 -26.38 30.34 -2.81
N SER A 372 -26.57 29.02 -2.80
CA SER A 372 -27.84 28.42 -2.36
C SER A 372 -28.08 28.60 -0.86
N PRO A 373 -29.35 28.64 -0.41
CA PRO A 373 -29.70 28.68 1.01
C PRO A 373 -29.12 27.51 1.84
N PRO A 374 -28.80 27.73 3.14
CA PRO A 374 -28.65 29.06 3.75
C PRO A 374 -27.49 29.77 3.03
N GLY A 375 -27.68 31.01 2.61
CA GLY A 375 -26.84 31.66 1.60
C GLY A 375 -27.57 32.84 0.93
N PRO A 376 -26.90 33.61 0.07
CA PRO A 376 -25.53 33.42 -0.40
C PRO A 376 -24.48 33.79 0.65
N TRP A 377 -23.41 32.99 0.75
CA TRP A 377 -22.30 33.21 1.68
C TRP A 377 -21.62 34.58 1.46
N TRP A 378 -21.57 35.07 0.22
CA TRP A 378 -20.93 36.32 -0.18
C TRP A 378 -21.32 37.55 0.66
N THR A 379 -22.58 37.59 1.11
CA THR A 379 -23.15 38.71 1.89
C THR A 379 -23.61 38.28 3.28
N ALA A 380 -23.37 37.03 3.67
CA ALA A 380 -23.70 36.52 4.99
C ALA A 380 -22.89 37.20 6.09
N ASP A 381 -23.51 37.42 7.25
CA ASP A 381 -22.84 38.07 8.39
C ASP A 381 -21.59 37.27 8.82
N LEU A 382 -20.45 37.96 8.93
CA LEU A 382 -19.17 37.35 9.30
C LEU A 382 -19.12 36.92 10.76
N GLU A 383 -19.89 37.55 11.64
CA GLU A 383 -20.02 37.09 13.03
C GLU A 383 -21.12 36.02 13.19
N GLY A 384 -21.93 35.81 12.14
CA GLY A 384 -23.05 34.88 12.13
C GLY A 384 -22.88 33.79 11.07
N GLU A 385 -23.80 33.76 10.11
CA GLU A 385 -23.93 32.69 9.10
C GLU A 385 -22.63 32.36 8.36
N ALA A 386 -21.82 33.35 7.99
CA ALA A 386 -20.58 33.08 7.27
C ALA A 386 -19.52 32.42 8.16
N SER A 387 -19.52 32.70 9.48
CA SER A 387 -18.66 32.02 10.47
C SER A 387 -19.21 30.67 10.94
N ALA A 388 -20.44 30.31 10.56
CA ALA A 388 -21.02 29.03 10.94
C ALA A 388 -20.22 27.87 10.31
N GLY A 389 -20.03 26.81 11.09
CA GLY A 389 -19.33 25.61 10.63
C GLY A 389 -20.01 25.01 9.38
N GLY A 390 -19.19 24.43 8.50
CA GLY A 390 -19.66 23.76 7.28
C GLY A 390 -19.37 24.51 5.99
N TRP A 391 -19.37 25.85 5.98
CA TRP A 391 -18.99 26.64 4.79
C TRP A 391 -17.57 26.37 4.31
N TYR A 392 -16.74 25.93 5.23
CA TYR A 392 -15.31 25.72 5.10
C TYR A 392 -14.97 24.26 4.79
N THR A 393 -15.87 23.56 4.11
CA THR A 393 -15.69 22.15 3.75
C THR A 393 -15.94 21.98 2.26
N GLU A 394 -14.95 21.46 1.52
CA GLU A 394 -14.97 21.49 0.05
C GLU A 394 -15.62 20.23 -0.57
N PHE A 395 -15.45 19.08 0.08
CA PHE A 395 -15.82 17.78 -0.49
C PHE A 395 -17.03 17.13 0.17
N GLY A 396 -17.71 17.83 1.07
CA GLY A 396 -19.03 17.49 1.59
C GLY A 396 -19.80 18.75 1.97
N ASP A 397 -21.12 18.79 1.76
CA ASP A 397 -21.97 19.94 2.07
C ASP A 397 -22.60 19.79 3.45
N LEU A 398 -21.81 20.07 4.49
CA LEU A 398 -22.29 20.01 5.87
C LEU A 398 -23.34 21.08 6.19
N VAL A 399 -23.32 22.21 5.47
CA VAL A 399 -24.28 23.31 5.65
C VAL A 399 -25.68 22.86 5.27
N ARG A 400 -25.80 22.09 4.19
CA ARG A 400 -27.09 21.58 3.68
C ARG A 400 -27.36 20.12 4.03
N GLY A 401 -26.40 19.45 4.66
CA GLY A 401 -26.49 18.03 5.01
C GLY A 401 -26.51 17.12 3.78
N THR A 402 -25.80 17.50 2.71
CA THR A 402 -25.77 16.77 1.44
C THR A 402 -24.34 16.45 1.02
N GLU A 403 -24.18 15.51 0.09
CA GLU A 403 -22.87 15.22 -0.50
C GLU A 403 -22.55 16.17 -1.65
N SER A 404 -21.25 16.40 -1.87
CA SER A 404 -20.76 17.13 -3.03
C SER A 404 -20.87 16.23 -4.28
N PRO A 405 -21.51 16.67 -5.37
CA PRO A 405 -21.59 15.86 -6.59
C PRO A 405 -20.21 15.56 -7.18
N ALA A 406 -19.97 14.32 -7.65
CA ALA A 406 -18.67 13.91 -8.19
C ALA A 406 -18.11 14.83 -9.29
N ILE A 407 -18.96 15.33 -10.19
CA ILE A 407 -18.52 16.24 -11.26
C ILE A 407 -17.98 17.57 -10.72
N VAL A 408 -18.56 18.06 -9.61
CA VAL A 408 -18.13 19.29 -8.94
C VAL A 408 -16.79 19.05 -8.25
N GLN A 409 -16.67 17.93 -7.52
CA GLN A 409 -15.42 17.52 -6.89
C GLN A 409 -14.29 17.36 -7.91
N LEU A 410 -14.55 16.65 -9.03
CA LEU A 410 -13.55 16.43 -10.08
C LEU A 410 -13.06 17.74 -10.70
N PHE A 411 -13.97 18.69 -10.92
CA PHE A 411 -13.60 20.02 -11.42
C PHE A 411 -12.66 20.74 -10.43
N ARG A 412 -13.00 20.72 -9.14
CA ARG A 412 -12.20 21.36 -8.08
C ARG A 412 -10.83 20.71 -7.93
N LEU A 413 -10.77 19.39 -7.89
CA LEU A 413 -9.52 18.63 -7.82
C LEU A 413 -8.59 18.92 -9.01
N LYS A 414 -9.12 18.90 -10.24
CA LYS A 414 -8.34 19.25 -11.44
C LYS A 414 -7.84 20.70 -11.41
N ARG A 415 -8.62 21.63 -10.85
CA ARG A 415 -8.17 23.02 -10.66
C ARG A 415 -7.09 23.13 -9.60
N SER A 416 -7.22 22.41 -8.48
CA SER A 416 -6.15 22.34 -7.47
C SER A 416 -4.85 21.85 -8.09
N LEU A 417 -4.86 20.72 -8.81
CA LEU A 417 -3.69 20.19 -9.52
C LEU A 417 -3.06 21.21 -10.47
N GLN A 418 -3.88 21.84 -11.31
CA GLN A 418 -3.41 22.83 -12.28
C GLN A 418 -2.78 24.04 -11.59
N CYS A 419 -3.47 24.63 -10.61
CA CYS A 419 -3.00 25.85 -9.97
C CYS A 419 -1.77 25.58 -9.09
N LEU A 420 -1.65 24.42 -8.44
CA LEU A 420 -0.44 24.04 -7.71
C LEU A 420 0.76 23.88 -8.64
N GLN A 421 0.55 23.30 -9.83
CA GLN A 421 1.59 23.23 -10.86
C GLN A 421 1.99 24.61 -11.38
N GLU A 422 1.04 25.53 -11.58
CA GLU A 422 1.30 26.91 -12.02
C GLU A 422 2.03 27.73 -10.93
N ASP A 423 1.60 27.60 -9.68
CA ASP A 423 2.07 28.42 -8.57
C ASP A 423 3.42 27.94 -8.01
N PHE A 424 3.62 26.61 -7.93
CA PHE A 424 4.79 26.00 -7.27
C PHE A 424 5.65 25.14 -8.20
N GLY A 425 5.20 24.84 -9.42
CA GLY A 425 5.91 23.93 -10.30
C GLY A 425 5.82 22.46 -9.88
N GLN A 426 4.98 22.13 -8.89
CA GLN A 426 4.85 20.81 -8.28
C GLN A 426 3.55 20.13 -8.70
N ARG A 427 3.61 18.81 -8.91
CA ARG A 427 2.43 17.97 -9.06
C ARG A 427 2.18 17.23 -7.74
N PRO A 428 1.14 17.60 -6.99
CA PRO A 428 0.82 16.91 -5.75
C PRO A 428 0.34 15.47 -6.05
N LEU A 429 0.65 14.55 -5.15
CA LEU A 429 0.24 13.15 -5.21
C LEU A 429 -0.72 12.80 -4.08
N GLU A 430 -0.81 13.63 -3.05
CA GLU A 430 -1.72 13.47 -1.93
C GLU A 430 -2.83 14.53 -1.92
N LEU A 431 -4.03 14.11 -1.54
CA LEU A 431 -5.16 14.96 -1.22
C LEU A 431 -5.50 14.85 0.27
N ARG A 432 -5.49 16.00 0.95
CA ARG A 432 -6.15 16.22 2.23
C ARG A 432 -7.43 17.04 1.98
N PRO A 433 -8.64 16.54 2.26
CA PRO A 433 -9.86 17.27 1.92
C PRO A 433 -10.00 18.51 2.79
N GLY A 434 -10.08 19.69 2.16
CA GLY A 434 -10.25 20.93 2.88
C GLY A 434 -11.50 20.94 3.77
N GLY A 435 -11.30 21.24 5.06
CA GLY A 435 -12.32 21.28 6.10
C GLY A 435 -12.73 19.92 6.66
N GLY A 436 -12.06 18.85 6.26
CA GLY A 436 -12.28 17.50 6.77
C GLY A 436 -13.56 16.80 6.28
N ALA A 437 -14.54 17.52 5.70
CA ALA A 437 -15.73 16.87 5.16
C ALA A 437 -15.50 16.31 3.75
N TRP A 438 -16.10 15.14 3.51
CA TRP A 438 -15.99 14.43 2.25
C TRP A 438 -17.21 13.56 1.99
N SER A 439 -17.39 13.19 0.73
CA SER A 439 -18.55 12.42 0.26
C SER A 439 -18.21 10.94 0.25
N LYS A 440 -19.12 10.08 0.74
CA LYS A 440 -18.86 8.65 0.96
C LYS A 440 -19.70 7.72 0.09
N SER A 441 -20.81 8.20 -0.47
CA SER A 441 -21.69 7.37 -1.30
C SER A 441 -20.98 6.89 -2.56
N GLN A 442 -21.46 5.77 -3.11
CA GLN A 442 -20.85 5.10 -4.24
C GLN A 442 -20.50 6.05 -5.40
N PHE A 443 -21.43 6.92 -5.79
CA PHE A 443 -21.28 7.78 -6.97
C PHE A 443 -20.53 9.08 -6.68
N ASN A 444 -20.49 9.52 -5.43
CA ASN A 444 -19.84 10.76 -5.03
C ASN A 444 -18.58 10.55 -4.19
N ASN A 445 -18.13 9.31 -3.99
CA ASN A 445 -17.03 9.01 -3.08
C ASN A 445 -15.78 9.82 -3.42
N THR A 446 -15.32 10.67 -2.49
CA THR A 446 -14.22 11.62 -2.74
C THR A 446 -12.92 10.90 -3.09
N GLY A 447 -12.60 9.77 -2.44
CA GLY A 447 -11.41 8.96 -2.77
C GLY A 447 -11.43 8.45 -4.21
N ARG A 448 -12.59 7.97 -4.70
CA ARG A 448 -12.75 7.55 -6.11
C ARG A 448 -12.56 8.71 -7.09
N VAL A 449 -13.11 9.87 -6.77
CA VAL A 449 -12.96 11.06 -7.63
C VAL A 449 -11.52 11.59 -7.61
N ALA A 450 -10.84 11.50 -6.47
CA ALA A 450 -9.42 11.84 -6.32
C ALA A 450 -8.52 10.89 -7.14
N ALA A 451 -8.77 9.58 -7.09
CA ALA A 451 -8.08 8.61 -7.94
C ALA A 451 -8.27 8.94 -9.43
N GLN A 452 -9.49 9.28 -9.84
CA GLN A 452 -9.79 9.72 -11.22
C GLN A 452 -9.03 11.01 -11.61
N ALA A 453 -8.79 11.91 -10.65
CA ALA A 453 -8.00 13.12 -10.89
C ALA A 453 -6.49 12.84 -10.99
N GLY A 454 -6.02 11.67 -10.55
CA GLY A 454 -4.62 11.24 -10.62
C GLY A 454 -3.83 11.47 -9.34
N PHE A 455 -4.50 11.54 -8.18
CA PHE A 455 -3.86 11.43 -6.87
C PHE A 455 -3.48 9.98 -6.58
N GLY A 456 -2.45 9.79 -5.74
CA GLY A 456 -1.95 8.49 -5.28
C GLY A 456 -2.33 8.17 -3.84
N LEU A 457 -2.65 9.19 -3.05
CA LEU A 457 -3.08 9.09 -1.66
C LEU A 457 -4.23 10.04 -1.34
N TYR A 458 -5.08 9.64 -0.39
CA TYR A 458 -6.13 10.47 0.15
C TYR A 458 -6.27 10.25 1.65
N HIS A 459 -5.97 11.27 2.44
CA HIS A 459 -6.05 11.25 3.89
C HIS A 459 -7.30 12.00 4.36
N ALA A 460 -8.26 11.29 4.97
CA ALA A 460 -9.50 11.89 5.46
C ALA A 460 -9.75 11.58 6.95
N GLU A 461 -10.26 12.58 7.66
CA GLU A 461 -10.62 12.42 9.07
C GLU A 461 -11.92 11.60 9.25
N PRO A 462 -12.13 10.99 10.44
CA PRO A 462 -11.18 10.88 11.55
C PRO A 462 -10.21 9.71 11.44
N ASP A 463 -10.49 8.69 10.60
CA ASP A 463 -9.81 7.39 10.63
C ASP A 463 -9.46 6.77 9.24
N PHE A 464 -9.45 7.58 8.17
CA PHE A 464 -9.36 7.08 6.78
C PHE A 464 -8.08 7.52 6.07
N TYR A 465 -7.39 6.55 5.47
CA TYR A 465 -6.23 6.81 4.65
C TYR A 465 -6.25 5.87 3.46
N TYR A 466 -6.46 6.40 2.26
CA TYR A 466 -6.69 5.60 1.06
C TYR A 466 -5.46 5.58 0.16
N TYR A 467 -5.06 4.38 -0.24
CA TYR A 467 -4.30 4.17 -1.47
C TYR A 467 -5.22 4.42 -2.67
N LEU A 468 -4.76 5.25 -3.61
CA LEU A 468 -5.51 5.61 -4.81
C LEU A 468 -4.79 5.15 -6.06
N ASP A 469 -5.43 4.28 -6.83
CA ASP A 469 -5.06 3.92 -8.19
C ASP A 469 -6.30 4.04 -9.10
N ARG A 470 -6.06 4.11 -10.41
CA ARG A 470 -7.12 4.19 -11.43
C ARG A 470 -8.13 3.05 -11.32
N ASP A 471 -7.66 1.86 -10.95
CA ASP A 471 -8.45 0.64 -10.93
C ASP A 471 -8.77 0.14 -9.50
N LEU A 472 -8.18 0.75 -8.47
CA LEU A 472 -8.37 0.35 -7.07
C LEU A 472 -8.24 1.55 -6.13
N VAL A 473 -9.28 1.79 -5.34
CA VAL A 473 -9.26 2.66 -4.16
C VAL A 473 -9.33 1.76 -2.95
N LEU A 474 -8.24 1.72 -2.18
CA LEU A 474 -8.09 0.81 -1.06
C LEU A 474 -7.91 1.60 0.21
N ASP A 475 -8.85 1.44 1.13
CA ASP A 475 -8.67 1.91 2.48
C ASP A 475 -7.48 1.19 3.13
N MET A 476 -6.54 1.95 3.70
CA MET A 476 -5.33 1.49 4.37
C MET A 476 -5.45 1.63 5.89
N THR A 477 -6.65 1.82 6.46
CA THR A 477 -6.87 1.82 7.91
C THR A 477 -6.16 0.63 8.57
N GLY A 478 -5.42 0.94 9.64
CA GLY A 478 -4.63 0.00 10.43
C GLY A 478 -3.23 -0.33 9.87
N VAL A 479 -2.86 0.17 8.68
CA VAL A 479 -1.48 0.12 8.17
C VAL A 479 -0.70 1.34 8.65
N SER A 480 -1.27 2.53 8.44
CA SER A 480 -0.71 3.82 8.86
C SER A 480 -1.64 4.47 9.88
N PRO A 481 -1.28 4.48 11.18
CA PRO A 481 -2.06 5.22 12.16
C PRO A 481 -1.87 6.71 11.92
N HIS A 482 -2.86 7.50 12.26
CA HIS A 482 -2.81 8.94 12.08
C HIS A 482 -3.41 9.67 13.25
N PHE A 483 -2.95 10.90 13.44
CA PHE A 483 -3.39 11.77 14.52
C PHE A 483 -3.05 13.22 14.23
N THR A 484 -3.82 14.12 14.84
CA THR A 484 -3.56 15.56 14.83
C THR A 484 -2.81 15.97 16.09
N THR A 485 -1.78 16.79 15.94
CA THR A 485 -1.07 17.48 17.03
C THR A 485 -1.14 18.99 16.81
N SER A 486 -0.82 19.76 17.85
CA SER A 486 -0.84 21.23 17.83
C SER A 486 -0.04 21.77 19.00
N PHE A 487 0.25 23.06 19.03
CA PHE A 487 1.07 23.65 20.09
C PHE A 487 0.50 23.50 21.51
N ASP A 488 -0.82 23.31 21.61
CA ASP A 488 -1.61 23.11 22.83
C ASP A 488 -1.98 21.63 23.08
N ARG A 489 -1.50 20.69 22.24
CA ARG A 489 -1.76 19.24 22.36
C ARG A 489 -0.51 18.37 22.38
N LEU A 490 0.68 18.96 22.50
CA LEU A 490 1.95 18.23 22.50
C LEU A 490 2.06 17.14 23.59
N ASP A 491 1.32 17.26 24.70
CA ASP A 491 1.35 16.29 25.79
C ASP A 491 0.81 14.91 25.39
N ALA A 492 -0.06 14.85 24.36
CA ALA A 492 -0.63 13.59 23.86
C ALA A 492 0.28 12.86 22.85
N LEU A 493 1.37 13.51 22.38
CA LEU A 493 2.20 13.01 21.29
C LEU A 493 2.82 11.64 21.58
N ASP A 494 3.38 11.45 22.78
CA ASP A 494 4.02 10.18 23.16
C ASP A 494 3.04 9.01 23.08
N ALA A 495 1.80 9.20 23.54
CA ALA A 495 0.77 8.17 23.50
C ALA A 495 0.37 7.82 22.06
N GLN A 496 0.26 8.83 21.19
CA GLN A 496 -0.07 8.61 19.77
C GLN A 496 1.05 7.86 19.04
N MET A 497 2.31 8.29 19.22
CA MET A 497 3.48 7.66 18.60
C MET A 497 3.79 6.26 19.14
N SER A 498 3.28 5.89 20.31
CA SER A 498 3.48 4.56 20.88
C SER A 498 2.67 3.44 20.22
N ARG A 499 1.69 3.79 19.37
CA ARG A 499 0.85 2.82 18.65
C ARG A 499 1.72 2.04 17.64
N PRO A 500 1.66 0.70 17.58
CA PRO A 500 2.43 -0.06 16.60
C PRO A 500 1.99 0.24 15.16
N HIS A 501 2.96 0.45 14.27
CA HIS A 501 2.73 0.67 12.83
C HIS A 501 3.85 0.04 11.98
N PRO A 502 3.94 -1.30 11.95
CA PRO A 502 5.05 -2.00 11.30
C PRO A 502 4.99 -1.97 9.76
N ASP A 503 3.87 -1.56 9.17
CA ASP A 503 3.57 -1.68 7.73
C ASP A 503 3.43 -0.34 7.00
N GLY A 504 3.39 0.77 7.73
CA GLY A 504 3.30 2.11 7.17
C GLY A 504 3.74 3.17 8.19
N PRO A 505 4.10 4.38 7.73
CA PRO A 505 4.48 5.44 8.64
C PRO A 505 3.28 5.90 9.47
N ALA A 506 3.56 6.49 10.64
CA ALA A 506 2.54 7.25 11.36
C ALA A 506 2.30 8.59 10.62
N MET A 507 1.04 8.97 10.41
CA MET A 507 0.68 10.24 9.76
C MET A 507 0.37 11.27 10.83
N MET A 508 1.15 12.35 10.88
CA MET A 508 1.02 13.40 11.88
C MET A 508 0.61 14.70 11.20
N VAL A 509 -0.54 15.24 11.59
CA VAL A 509 -1.04 16.51 11.05
C VAL A 509 -0.90 17.61 12.10
N PHE A 510 -0.44 18.79 11.67
CA PHE A 510 -0.65 20.05 12.39
C PHE A 510 -1.00 21.16 11.39
N HIS A 511 -1.28 22.37 11.84
CA HIS A 511 -1.72 23.45 10.94
C HIS A 511 -0.69 24.56 10.89
N ASP A 512 -0.70 25.36 9.82
CA ASP A 512 0.11 26.58 9.75
C ASP A 512 -0.15 27.55 10.92
N ARG A 513 -1.34 27.47 11.52
CA ARG A 513 -1.71 28.08 12.82
C ARG A 513 -0.65 27.87 13.88
N ASP A 514 -0.11 26.67 13.98
CA ASP A 514 0.84 26.31 15.03
C ASP A 514 2.17 27.04 14.84
N VAL A 515 2.57 27.26 13.58
CA VAL A 515 3.74 28.08 13.22
C VAL A 515 3.46 29.57 13.48
N ALA A 516 2.26 30.03 13.14
CA ALA A 516 1.86 31.44 13.29
C ALA A 516 1.78 31.87 14.76
N LEU A 517 1.13 31.06 15.60
CA LEU A 517 0.82 31.43 16.99
C LEU A 517 1.94 31.06 17.96
N GLN A 518 2.77 30.08 17.64
CA GLN A 518 3.88 29.63 18.48
C GLN A 518 5.14 29.41 17.64
N PRO A 519 5.97 30.47 17.43
CA PRO A 519 7.17 30.40 16.60
C PRO A 519 8.18 29.28 16.96
N ASP A 520 8.18 28.80 18.20
CA ASP A 520 9.05 27.71 18.64
C ASP A 520 8.43 26.31 18.51
N PHE A 521 7.18 26.21 18.04
CA PHE A 521 6.40 24.96 18.06
C PHE A 521 7.11 23.82 17.34
N VAL A 522 7.58 24.05 16.11
CA VAL A 522 8.25 23.02 15.31
C VAL A 522 9.50 22.48 16.04
N ASN A 523 10.26 23.37 16.69
CA ASN A 523 11.40 22.95 17.52
C ASN A 523 10.95 22.11 18.72
N ARG A 524 9.87 22.51 19.42
CA ARG A 524 9.33 21.76 20.56
C ARG A 524 8.77 20.40 20.15
N LEU A 525 8.09 20.33 19.01
CA LEU A 525 7.58 19.08 18.43
C LEU A 525 8.72 18.10 18.18
N TRP A 526 9.77 18.52 17.48
CA TRP A 526 10.92 17.65 17.20
C TRP A 526 11.74 17.30 18.44
N ALA A 527 11.80 18.20 19.43
CA ALA A 527 12.46 17.90 20.71
C ALA A 527 11.68 16.86 21.54
N ARG A 528 10.36 16.76 21.34
CA ARG A 528 9.50 15.77 22.01
C ARG A 528 9.52 14.42 21.31
N LEU A 529 9.62 14.41 19.97
CA LEU A 529 9.78 13.18 19.20
C LEU A 529 11.15 12.54 19.48
N SER A 530 11.16 11.22 19.62
CA SER A 530 12.43 10.49 19.78
C SER A 530 13.36 10.81 18.62
N PRO A 531 14.66 11.09 18.87
CA PRO A 531 15.64 11.31 17.82
C PRO A 531 15.72 10.18 16.78
N ALA A 532 15.28 8.97 17.16
CA ALA A 532 15.23 7.79 16.31
C ALA A 532 14.18 7.86 15.19
N TYR A 533 13.08 8.60 15.38
CA TYR A 533 12.10 8.82 14.31
C TYR A 533 12.73 9.65 13.20
N ARG A 534 12.43 9.27 11.95
CA ARG A 534 12.77 10.03 10.75
C ARG A 534 11.53 10.29 9.93
N THR A 535 11.54 11.39 9.19
CA THR A 535 10.48 11.62 8.22
C THR A 535 10.60 10.66 7.04
N ILE A 536 9.47 10.25 6.49
CA ILE A 536 9.32 9.78 5.11
C ILE A 536 8.43 10.80 4.41
N SER A 537 8.80 11.21 3.19
CA SER A 537 7.99 12.21 2.47
C SER A 537 6.74 11.56 1.87
N ALA A 538 5.70 12.34 1.61
CA ALA A 538 4.48 11.86 0.97
C ALA A 538 4.81 11.24 -0.40
N ASN A 539 5.65 11.90 -1.21
CA ASN A 539 6.04 11.39 -2.52
C ASN A 539 6.87 10.09 -2.44
N GLU A 540 7.76 9.96 -1.46
CA GLU A 540 8.51 8.71 -1.23
C GLU A 540 7.56 7.56 -0.88
N TYR A 541 6.60 7.82 0.01
CA TYR A 541 5.63 6.80 0.42
C TYR A 541 4.69 6.40 -0.72
N VAL A 542 4.18 7.36 -1.49
CA VAL A 542 3.44 7.11 -2.74
C VAL A 542 4.26 6.24 -3.68
N GLY A 543 5.55 6.56 -3.87
CA GLY A 543 6.45 5.79 -4.72
C GLY A 543 6.53 4.32 -4.31
N TYR A 544 6.71 4.03 -3.01
CA TYR A 544 6.73 2.65 -2.52
C TYR A 544 5.40 1.93 -2.69
N LEU A 545 4.28 2.60 -2.39
CA LEU A 545 2.96 2.01 -2.57
C LEU A 545 2.72 1.70 -4.05
N HIS A 546 3.08 2.58 -4.98
CA HIS A 546 2.78 2.42 -6.41
C HIS A 546 3.80 1.61 -7.21
N ALA A 547 4.92 1.20 -6.60
CA ALA A 547 5.90 0.36 -7.26
C ALA A 547 5.29 -0.97 -7.72
N ARG A 548 5.42 -1.26 -9.01
CA ARG A 548 5.01 -2.51 -9.64
C ARG A 548 6.21 -3.44 -9.72
N ILE A 549 6.13 -4.54 -8.98
CA ILE A 549 7.16 -5.58 -8.98
C ILE A 549 6.68 -6.74 -9.83
N THR A 550 7.48 -7.15 -10.81
CA THR A 550 7.18 -8.34 -11.62
C THR A 550 8.37 -9.29 -11.64
N SER A 551 8.10 -10.59 -11.75
CA SER A 551 9.12 -11.63 -11.82
C SER A 551 9.13 -12.33 -13.16
N SER A 552 10.31 -12.57 -13.73
CA SER A 552 10.44 -13.49 -14.86
C SER A 552 10.26 -14.93 -14.40
N THR A 553 9.43 -15.70 -15.12
CA THR A 553 9.25 -17.14 -14.90
C THR A 553 10.20 -18.00 -15.75
N THR A 554 10.99 -17.38 -16.63
CA THR A 554 11.91 -18.09 -17.53
C THR A 554 13.36 -17.78 -17.21
N GLY A 555 14.16 -18.81 -16.97
CA GLY A 555 15.62 -18.72 -16.87
C GLY A 555 16.14 -18.43 -15.46
N ASP A 556 16.87 -17.32 -15.33
CA ASP A 556 17.46 -16.82 -14.09
C ASP A 556 16.39 -16.12 -13.21
N TRP A 557 16.66 -15.93 -11.92
CA TRP A 557 15.75 -15.15 -11.07
C TRP A 557 15.93 -13.66 -11.34
N GLN A 558 14.88 -13.03 -11.87
CA GLN A 558 14.86 -11.63 -12.26
C GLN A 558 13.60 -10.96 -11.72
N LEU A 559 13.79 -9.78 -11.14
CA LEU A 559 12.74 -8.88 -10.67
C LEU A 559 12.84 -7.55 -11.40
N THR A 560 11.70 -7.06 -11.89
CA THR A 560 11.59 -5.73 -12.49
C THR A 560 10.74 -4.85 -11.57
N PHE A 561 11.27 -3.68 -11.25
CA PHE A 561 10.64 -2.66 -10.42
C PHE A 561 10.29 -1.50 -11.33
N ASP A 562 9.01 -1.18 -11.45
CA ASP A 562 8.51 -0.14 -12.34
C ASP A 562 7.61 0.82 -11.57
N GLY A 563 7.87 2.12 -11.70
CA GLY A 563 7.05 3.18 -11.12
C GLY A 563 6.16 3.79 -12.19
N GLU A 564 4.84 3.68 -12.06
CA GLU A 564 3.94 4.37 -12.99
C GLU A 564 3.99 5.89 -12.77
N GLU A 565 4.10 6.68 -13.84
CA GLU A 565 3.95 8.13 -13.77
C GLU A 565 2.49 8.49 -13.45
N PRO A 566 2.22 9.38 -12.48
CA PRO A 566 3.16 10.27 -11.79
C PRO A 566 3.72 9.72 -10.46
N TYR A 567 3.28 8.54 -10.03
CA TYR A 567 3.53 8.01 -8.69
C TYR A 567 4.98 7.60 -8.43
N GLY A 568 5.70 7.16 -9.46
CA GLY A 568 7.10 6.72 -9.36
C GLY A 568 8.15 7.84 -9.39
N LEU A 569 7.76 9.09 -9.66
CA LEU A 569 8.69 10.20 -9.98
C LEU A 569 9.69 10.51 -8.86
N TYR A 570 9.39 10.19 -7.61
CA TYR A 570 10.34 10.35 -6.51
C TYR A 570 11.64 9.56 -6.76
N PHE A 571 11.53 8.33 -7.29
CA PHE A 571 12.67 7.45 -7.55
C PHE A 571 13.47 7.78 -8.81
N ASP A 572 12.98 8.70 -9.65
CA ASP A 572 13.77 9.24 -10.78
C ASP A 572 15.01 9.99 -10.26
N GLN A 573 14.91 10.56 -9.06
CA GLN A 573 15.95 11.40 -8.45
C GLN A 573 16.56 10.77 -7.20
N HIS A 574 15.89 9.77 -6.61
CA HIS A 574 16.31 9.13 -5.36
C HIS A 574 16.44 7.62 -5.54
N PRO A 575 17.51 7.00 -5.01
CA PRO A 575 17.60 5.54 -5.01
C PRO A 575 16.50 4.93 -4.12
N SER A 576 16.16 3.67 -4.39
CA SER A 576 15.23 2.90 -3.55
C SER A 576 15.91 1.64 -3.01
N SER A 577 15.44 1.17 -1.85
CA SER A 577 15.95 -0.05 -1.23
C SER A 577 14.79 -0.97 -0.87
N TRP A 578 14.97 -2.26 -1.14
CA TRP A 578 13.94 -3.29 -1.00
C TRP A 578 14.51 -4.47 -0.22
N ARG A 579 13.70 -5.06 0.64
CA ARG A 579 14.04 -6.26 1.40
C ARG A 579 13.35 -7.46 0.78
N VAL A 580 14.12 -8.52 0.54
CA VAL A 580 13.62 -9.79 0.07
C VAL A 580 13.72 -10.83 1.17
N SER A 581 12.59 -11.37 1.58
CA SER A 581 12.51 -12.49 2.53
C SER A 581 12.33 -13.79 1.76
N LEU A 582 13.17 -14.80 2.03
CA LEU A 582 13.22 -16.08 1.33
C LEU A 582 12.66 -17.20 2.20
N SER A 583 11.90 -18.10 1.58
CA SER A 583 11.52 -19.38 2.20
C SER A 583 12.71 -20.34 2.27
N ASP A 584 12.68 -21.31 3.20
CA ASP A 584 13.74 -22.32 3.29
C ASP A 584 13.98 -23.09 1.96
N PRO A 585 12.95 -23.62 1.27
CA PRO A 585 13.18 -24.38 0.04
C PRO A 585 13.82 -23.53 -1.05
N PHE A 586 13.45 -22.25 -1.14
CA PHE A 586 14.02 -21.36 -2.14
C PHE A 586 15.45 -20.96 -1.79
N LEU A 587 15.73 -20.66 -0.51
CA LEU A 587 17.09 -20.38 -0.04
C LEU A 587 18.05 -21.54 -0.31
N GLU A 588 17.62 -22.77 -0.03
CA GLU A 588 18.44 -23.97 -0.27
C GLU A 588 18.71 -24.19 -1.77
N LYS A 589 17.75 -23.88 -2.65
CA LYS A 589 17.96 -23.88 -4.11
C LYS A 589 19.02 -22.86 -4.55
N LEU A 590 19.03 -21.68 -3.95
CA LEU A 590 20.03 -20.66 -4.24
C LEU A 590 21.42 -21.07 -3.73
N LYS A 591 21.50 -21.64 -2.52
CA LYS A 591 22.76 -22.14 -1.92
C LYS A 591 23.37 -23.33 -2.65
N ALA A 592 22.56 -24.12 -3.36
CA ALA A 592 23.03 -25.22 -4.17
C ALA A 592 23.84 -24.78 -5.42
N ALA A 593 23.75 -23.50 -5.81
CA ALA A 593 24.58 -22.97 -6.89
C ALA A 593 26.04 -22.75 -6.42
N PRO A 594 27.06 -23.01 -7.27
CA PRO A 594 28.47 -22.87 -6.92
C PRO A 594 28.88 -21.42 -6.59
N GLY A 595 28.09 -20.45 -7.06
CA GLY A 595 28.19 -19.03 -6.75
C GLY A 595 27.11 -18.27 -7.51
N LEU A 596 26.80 -17.06 -7.06
CA LEU A 596 25.75 -16.23 -7.65
C LEU A 596 26.31 -14.84 -7.98
N ALA A 597 25.95 -14.30 -9.14
CA ALA A 597 26.22 -12.92 -9.51
C ALA A 597 24.92 -12.12 -9.40
N VAL A 598 24.99 -10.99 -8.71
CA VAL A 598 23.93 -9.99 -8.63
C VAL A 598 24.21 -8.94 -9.69
N SER A 599 23.20 -8.59 -10.48
CA SER A 599 23.25 -7.42 -11.35
C SER A 599 22.03 -6.53 -11.19
N VAL A 600 22.25 -5.23 -11.37
CA VAL A 600 21.22 -4.20 -11.45
C VAL A 600 21.41 -3.48 -12.78
N ASP A 601 20.35 -3.43 -13.59
CA ASP A 601 20.34 -2.83 -14.93
C ASP A 601 21.48 -3.34 -15.83
N GLY A 602 21.71 -4.65 -15.76
CA GLY A 602 22.75 -5.35 -16.53
C GLY A 602 24.17 -5.15 -16.03
N ARG A 603 24.40 -4.34 -14.98
CA ARG A 603 25.72 -4.16 -14.36
C ARG A 603 25.87 -5.10 -13.18
N THR A 604 26.84 -6.00 -13.23
CA THR A 604 27.16 -6.87 -12.09
C THR A 604 27.67 -6.04 -10.92
N THR A 605 26.95 -6.06 -9.80
CA THR A 605 27.26 -5.26 -8.61
C THR A 605 28.02 -6.06 -7.57
N THR A 606 27.72 -7.35 -7.41
CA THR A 606 28.31 -8.19 -6.36
C THR A 606 28.28 -9.66 -6.76
N ARG A 607 29.17 -10.47 -6.17
CA ARG A 607 29.09 -11.94 -6.22
C ARG A 607 28.80 -12.47 -4.83
N LEU A 608 27.77 -13.28 -4.69
CA LEU A 608 27.35 -13.93 -3.45
C LEU A 608 27.83 -15.38 -3.43
N LYS A 609 28.38 -15.78 -2.29
CA LYS A 609 28.63 -17.18 -1.93
C LYS A 609 27.44 -17.73 -1.16
N ALA A 610 27.35 -19.06 -1.03
CA ALA A 610 26.31 -19.70 -0.23
C ALA A 610 26.25 -19.21 1.23
N THR A 611 27.39 -18.80 1.81
CA THR A 611 27.48 -18.23 3.16
C THR A 611 26.90 -16.82 3.27
N ASP A 612 26.79 -16.11 2.15
CA ASP A 612 26.28 -14.73 2.10
C ASP A 612 24.75 -14.72 1.94
N LEU A 613 24.15 -15.87 1.60
CA LEU A 613 22.71 -16.04 1.45
C LEU A 613 22.04 -16.28 2.80
N LEU A 614 21.40 -15.22 3.30
CA LEU A 614 20.54 -15.24 4.48
C LEU A 614 19.07 -15.29 4.06
N HIS A 615 18.19 -15.51 5.03
CA HIS A 615 16.74 -15.46 4.82
C HIS A 615 16.25 -14.08 4.37
N ASP A 616 16.98 -13.03 4.73
CA ASP A 616 16.72 -11.67 4.24
C ASP A 616 17.90 -11.16 3.41
N LEU A 617 17.59 -10.59 2.26
CA LEU A 617 18.52 -9.93 1.36
C LEU A 617 18.05 -8.51 1.06
N THR A 618 18.98 -7.63 0.70
CA THR A 618 18.66 -6.26 0.27
C THR A 618 18.87 -6.12 -1.24
N ILE A 619 17.95 -5.44 -1.90
CA ILE A 619 18.05 -4.97 -3.28
C ILE A 619 18.11 -3.45 -3.23
N ASP A 620 19.23 -2.88 -3.66
CA ASP A 620 19.39 -1.44 -3.82
C ASP A 620 19.31 -1.08 -5.30
N LEU A 621 18.39 -0.19 -5.63
CA LEU A 621 18.18 0.30 -6.99
C LEU A 621 18.69 1.75 -7.07
N PRO A 622 19.45 2.11 -8.12
CA PRO A 622 19.90 3.48 -8.29
C PRO A 622 18.70 4.40 -8.58
N ALA A 623 18.90 5.71 -8.41
CA ALA A 623 17.97 6.68 -8.95
C ALA A 623 17.98 6.63 -10.48
N GLY A 624 16.81 6.81 -11.10
CA GLY A 624 16.70 6.94 -12.54
C GLY A 624 15.29 6.71 -13.05
N PRO A 625 14.95 7.26 -14.23
CA PRO A 625 13.62 7.10 -14.80
C PRO A 625 13.41 5.69 -15.36
N GLY A 626 12.17 5.22 -15.29
CA GLY A 626 11.72 3.97 -15.89
C GLY A 626 12.06 2.73 -15.06
N PRO A 627 11.86 1.53 -15.63
CA PRO A 627 11.96 0.31 -14.86
C PRO A 627 13.41 -0.09 -14.57
N HIS A 628 13.66 -0.51 -13.34
CA HIS A 628 14.92 -1.12 -12.92
C HIS A 628 14.82 -2.65 -12.91
N VAL A 629 15.89 -3.32 -13.32
CA VAL A 629 15.95 -4.79 -13.38
C VAL A 629 17.03 -5.29 -12.43
N TRP A 630 16.60 -5.99 -11.38
CA TRP A 630 17.47 -6.76 -10.51
C TRP A 630 17.50 -8.22 -10.96
N LYS A 631 18.69 -8.82 -10.98
CA LYS A 631 18.87 -10.19 -11.46
C LYS A 631 19.90 -10.94 -10.63
N LEU A 632 19.61 -12.21 -10.38
CA LEU A 632 20.51 -13.17 -9.76
C LEU A 632 20.81 -14.28 -10.76
N THR A 633 22.09 -14.51 -11.07
CA THR A 633 22.51 -15.54 -12.03
C THR A 633 23.55 -16.49 -11.44
N PRO A 634 23.50 -17.80 -11.74
CA PRO A 634 24.56 -18.72 -11.39
C PRO A 634 25.88 -18.32 -12.06
N VAL A 635 26.96 -18.24 -11.28
CA VAL A 635 28.31 -18.06 -11.81
C VAL A 635 28.73 -19.37 -12.46
N ARG A 636 29.09 -19.30 -13.74
CA ARG A 636 29.62 -20.44 -14.51
C ARG A 636 31.09 -20.70 -14.23
#